data_AF-A0A1R2BGQ2-F1
#
_entry.id   AF-A0A1R2BGQ2-F1
#
_cell.length_a   1.000
_cell.length_b   1.000
_cell.length_c   1.000
_cell.angle_alpha   90.00
_cell.angle_beta   90.00
_cell.angle_gamma   90.00
#
_symmetry.space_group_name_H-M   'P 1'
#
loop_
_entity.id
_entity.type
_entity.pdbx_description
1 polymer ?
#
loop_
_entity_poly.entity_id
_entity_poly.type
_entity_poly.pdbx_seq_one_letter_code
_entity_poly.pdbx_strand_id
1 'polypeptide(L)'
;MWSLVLLSIGTLAITCPMYSCHEGGFDLTPVCGTVASDNIVLQICDGPSGSYCDVSGTITNNYTCVSGPPYVQNQAYPGEFCMVNSDCITNLCQSNKCIGQNVGYSCVSNADCTVGTYCTSGFYCALQVVSNVQCTNDYQCMNNMGCNNTLFSPGTCVPYYSLPIGAVVGNCVDMLTEGASNLCNSGACSLLNPGFDSLGICTEAFVTPTKVYPRICTEDSQCIGINSTGGSIIGACSCGMDMYGHAYCDSFLGDPPAQTLTQLWINHTTNPNIKNCHTQRRFDHFCLTQTLEPYQIQTFYESSDLATDTARYQNNDDCTKAIFNHQYWNYSPANFACKAYGCASPTQSWTGNTCVTFNEGSNIYNLNPCDSLSETNYCHLEIAQANKWSNVTCTVSPIDPPNYPGESCTNNTDCISNICVSGVCKGTAQGGSCTSSSQCNVGLYCISQNYMFTCQPLIGVNEYGCTSDYDCINTAGCLFNVTGEPGICTYYYSLAIGTPIICNSASGLNEFCQTGTCYSTGYSQYGNCTEAPVSKNPLGVPCTTNSQCTGTNSYNLPFQSTCTCGYNPNGNSYCQPFLGDPPGIAFMTFIKTFLGKSGPINLCQTTRRYSKDCYQIYANHTNTMFNVWYLDFLNFTSFPYLIDNDQCVKDMINVDFWSIPNPIHPKPVPLPPFINENITVHHSGSMMLAGLATLALAIFS
;
A
#
# COMPACT_ATOMS: atom_id res chain seq x y z
N MET A 1 49.31 45.26 23.60
CA MET A 1 48.24 45.40 24.60
C MET A 1 46.93 45.64 23.87
N TRP A 2 46.29 44.57 23.41
CA TRP A 2 44.89 44.58 22.99
C TRP A 2 44.26 43.42 23.76
N SER A 3 43.33 43.77 24.62
CA SER A 3 42.78 42.93 25.67
C SER A 3 41.95 41.78 25.08
N LEU A 4 42.24 40.56 25.53
CA LEU A 4 41.32 39.43 25.48
C LEU A 4 40.01 39.87 26.15
N VAL A 5 38.93 39.91 25.37
CA VAL A 5 37.57 39.83 25.91
C VAL A 5 37.20 38.36 25.87
N LEU A 6 37.40 37.69 27.01
CA LEU A 6 36.76 36.41 27.31
C LEU A 6 35.25 36.70 27.44
N LEU A 7 34.51 36.45 26.36
CA LEU A 7 33.06 36.25 26.43
C LEU A 7 32.85 34.90 27.12
N SER A 8 32.60 34.94 28.43
CA SER A 8 31.98 33.84 29.15
C SER A 8 30.59 33.62 28.56
N ILE A 9 30.46 32.62 27.68
CA ILE A 9 29.17 32.05 27.32
C ILE A 9 28.70 31.32 28.57
N GLY A 10 27.90 32.00 29.41
CA GLY A 10 27.20 31.31 30.47
C GLY A 10 26.22 30.34 29.81
N THR A 11 26.41 29.05 30.03
CA THR A 11 25.43 28.04 29.63
C THR A 11 24.18 28.31 30.47
N LEU A 12 23.11 28.77 29.82
CA LEU A 12 21.82 28.91 30.47
C LEU A 12 21.26 27.50 30.65
N ALA A 13 21.06 27.08 31.89
CA ALA A 13 20.40 25.82 32.20
C ALA A 13 19.00 25.79 31.54
N ILE A 14 18.69 24.72 30.82
CA ILE A 14 17.36 24.51 30.24
C ILE A 14 16.34 24.38 31.37
N THR A 15 15.24 25.12 31.25
CA THR A 15 14.07 25.02 32.13
C THR A 15 12.90 24.54 31.29
N CYS A 16 12.31 23.40 31.63
CA CYS A 16 11.26 22.78 30.84
C CYS A 16 9.87 22.97 31.47
N PRO A 17 8.81 23.07 30.64
CA PRO A 17 7.45 23.08 31.14
C PRO A 17 7.09 21.77 31.83
N MET A 18 6.29 21.83 32.89
CA MET A 18 5.75 20.62 33.52
C MET A 18 4.37 20.29 32.93
N TYR A 19 4.11 19.01 32.67
CA TYR A 19 2.83 18.54 32.16
C TYR A 19 2.19 17.60 33.16
N SER A 20 1.07 18.01 33.75
CA SER A 20 0.41 17.25 34.82
C SER A 20 -1.08 17.07 34.54
N CYS A 21 -1.61 15.91 34.89
CA CYS A 21 -3.05 15.75 35.03
C CYS A 21 -3.57 16.68 36.13
N HIS A 22 -4.77 17.24 35.91
CA HIS A 22 -5.45 17.98 36.96
C HIS A 22 -5.93 17.04 38.08
N GLU A 23 -5.41 17.22 39.31
CA GLU A 23 -5.92 16.52 40.50
C GLU A 23 -7.14 17.26 41.09
N GLY A 24 -8.34 16.66 41.02
CA GLY A 24 -9.51 17.17 41.75
C GLY A 24 -10.63 17.85 40.95
N GLY A 25 -10.62 17.72 39.61
CA GLY A 25 -11.73 18.13 38.72
C GLY A 25 -11.80 19.62 38.37
N PHE A 26 -11.58 19.95 37.09
CA PHE A 26 -12.05 21.20 36.51
C PHE A 26 -13.35 20.93 35.76
N ASP A 27 -14.39 21.69 36.09
CA ASP A 27 -15.69 21.68 35.41
C ASP A 27 -15.70 22.75 34.29
N LEU A 28 -14.62 22.80 33.52
CA LEU A 28 -14.46 23.75 32.41
C LEU A 28 -14.64 23.00 31.11
N THR A 29 -15.83 22.48 30.84
CA THR A 29 -16.19 22.21 29.43
C THR A 29 -16.30 23.57 28.72
N PRO A 30 -15.58 23.83 27.60
CA PRO A 30 -14.90 22.87 26.73
C PRO A 30 -13.35 22.92 26.78
N VAL A 31 -12.69 23.27 27.87
CA VAL A 31 -11.22 23.38 28.01
C VAL A 31 -10.58 22.04 28.43
N CYS A 32 -9.56 21.57 27.70
CA CYS A 32 -8.81 20.34 27.99
C CYS A 32 -7.34 20.58 28.40
N GLY A 33 -6.88 21.83 28.36
CA GLY A 33 -5.62 22.19 28.98
C GLY A 33 -5.46 23.69 29.18
N THR A 34 -4.76 24.04 30.25
CA THR A 34 -4.49 25.43 30.64
C THR A 34 -3.02 25.64 30.92
N VAL A 35 -2.51 26.83 30.60
CA VAL A 35 -1.11 27.19 30.79
C VAL A 35 -1.00 28.17 31.95
N ALA A 36 -0.37 27.75 33.05
CA ALA A 36 -0.20 28.52 34.26
C ALA A 36 1.27 28.51 34.70
N SER A 37 1.97 29.63 34.50
CA SER A 37 3.33 29.86 35.02
C SER A 37 4.30 28.70 34.77
N ASP A 38 4.48 28.33 33.49
CA ASP A 38 5.32 27.22 32.99
C ASP A 38 4.81 25.79 33.30
N ASN A 39 3.65 25.66 33.95
CA ASN A 39 2.95 24.40 34.12
C ASN A 39 1.75 24.30 33.16
N ILE A 40 1.64 23.17 32.48
CA ILE A 40 0.52 22.81 31.62
C ILE A 40 -0.30 21.77 32.38
N VAL A 41 -1.51 22.16 32.75
CA VAL A 41 -2.46 21.31 33.48
C VAL A 41 -3.50 20.80 32.50
N LEU A 42 -3.64 19.48 32.44
CA LEU A 42 -4.39 18.76 31.41
C LEU A 42 -5.59 17.99 31.97
N GLN A 43 -6.62 17.88 31.13
CA GLN A 43 -7.81 17.07 31.39
C GLN A 43 -8.26 16.38 30.10
N ILE A 44 -8.49 15.06 30.18
CA ILE A 44 -8.96 14.26 29.06
C ILE A 44 -10.39 14.67 28.69
N CYS A 45 -10.67 14.82 27.40
CA CYS A 45 -12.01 15.10 26.90
C CYS A 45 -12.91 13.86 26.97
N ASP A 46 -13.93 13.89 27.83
CA ASP A 46 -14.88 12.79 28.04
C ASP A 46 -16.36 13.26 28.06
N GLY A 47 -16.62 14.50 27.59
CA GLY A 47 -17.94 15.14 27.64
C GLY A 47 -18.67 15.29 26.30
N PRO A 48 -19.95 15.71 26.31
CA PRO A 48 -20.78 15.91 25.12
C PRO A 48 -20.29 17.05 24.19
N SER A 49 -19.37 17.89 24.66
CA SER A 49 -18.75 18.99 23.90
C SER A 49 -17.65 18.53 22.92
N GLY A 50 -17.20 17.27 22.99
CA GLY A 50 -16.16 16.72 22.12
C GLY A 50 -15.29 15.68 22.82
N SER A 51 -14.76 14.71 22.06
CA SER A 51 -13.92 13.60 22.56
C SER A 51 -12.44 13.74 22.20
N TYR A 52 -12.05 14.89 21.63
CA TYR A 52 -10.69 15.15 21.16
C TYR A 52 -10.25 16.53 21.65
N CYS A 53 -9.04 16.62 22.20
CA CYS A 53 -8.46 17.88 22.64
C CYS A 53 -7.70 18.51 21.46
N ASP A 54 -8.16 19.67 20.98
CA ASP A 54 -7.48 20.40 19.92
C ASP A 54 -6.24 21.13 20.48
N VAL A 55 -5.08 20.59 20.13
CA VAL A 55 -3.75 21.11 20.50
C VAL A 55 -3.05 21.85 19.37
N SER A 56 -3.77 22.22 18.30
CA SER A 56 -3.21 22.95 17.16
C SER A 56 -2.87 24.43 17.44
N GLY A 57 -3.26 24.95 18.61
CA GLY A 57 -2.93 26.30 19.06
C GLY A 57 -1.51 26.46 19.62
N THR A 58 -1.04 27.70 19.74
CA THR A 58 0.21 28.03 20.45
C THR A 58 0.08 27.74 21.94
N ILE A 59 1.17 27.35 22.61
CA ILE A 59 1.26 27.10 24.08
C ILE A 59 0.80 28.31 24.93
N THR A 60 0.53 29.46 24.33
CA THR A 60 0.03 30.66 25.00
C THR A 60 -1.49 30.70 25.20
N ASN A 61 -2.25 29.75 24.65
CA ASN A 61 -3.71 29.68 24.75
C ASN A 61 -4.19 28.39 25.43
N ASN A 62 -5.40 28.41 25.98
CA ASN A 62 -6.06 27.21 26.49
C ASN A 62 -6.43 26.25 25.34
N TYR A 63 -6.26 24.95 25.55
CA TYR A 63 -6.70 23.91 24.62
C TYR A 63 -8.16 23.57 24.86
N THR A 64 -8.90 23.21 23.81
CA THR A 64 -10.34 22.93 23.92
C THR A 64 -10.74 21.59 23.33
N CYS A 65 -11.70 20.93 23.98
CA CYS A 65 -12.38 19.76 23.45
C CYS A 65 -13.25 20.13 22.25
N VAL A 66 -13.06 19.41 21.15
CA VAL A 66 -13.81 19.52 19.91
C VAL A 66 -14.31 18.15 19.47
N SER A 67 -15.27 18.13 18.54
CA SER A 67 -15.51 16.93 17.73
C SER A 67 -14.23 16.61 16.96
N GLY A 68 -13.78 15.35 17.01
CA GLY A 68 -12.51 14.94 16.41
C GLY A 68 -12.36 15.42 14.96
N PRO A 69 -11.15 15.81 14.53
CA PRO A 69 -10.95 16.31 13.19
C PRO A 69 -11.32 15.23 12.17
N PRO A 70 -12.03 15.60 11.07
CA PRO A 70 -12.23 14.67 9.97
C PRO A 70 -10.87 14.30 9.40
N TYR A 71 -10.57 13.01 9.39
CA TYR A 71 -9.36 12.50 8.78
C TYR A 71 -9.43 12.71 7.27
N VAL A 72 -8.37 13.26 6.70
CA VAL A 72 -8.22 13.42 5.25
C VAL A 72 -7.73 12.08 4.70
N GLN A 73 -8.55 11.41 3.88
CA GLN A 73 -8.08 10.24 3.15
C GLN A 73 -7.01 10.67 2.15
N ASN A 74 -5.82 10.08 2.28
CA ASN A 74 -4.81 10.15 1.23
C ASN A 74 -5.18 9.17 0.13
N GLN A 75 -5.05 9.59 -1.12
CA GLN A 75 -5.24 8.72 -2.26
C GLN A 75 -4.19 7.59 -2.27
N ALA A 76 -4.62 6.41 -2.64
CA ALA A 76 -3.83 5.22 -2.82
C ALA A 76 -2.98 5.29 -4.10
N TYR A 77 -1.75 4.79 -4.03
CA TYR A 77 -0.82 4.76 -5.16
C TYR A 77 -0.89 3.44 -5.93
N PRO A 78 -0.39 3.40 -7.18
CA PRO A 78 -0.33 2.15 -7.93
C PRO A 78 0.28 0.98 -7.14
N GLY A 79 -0.42 -0.16 -7.10
CA GLY A 79 -0.09 -1.34 -6.30
C GLY A 79 -0.84 -1.42 -4.97
N GLU A 80 -1.30 -0.29 -4.42
CA GLU A 80 -2.09 -0.22 -3.20
C GLU A 80 -3.54 -0.64 -3.43
N PHE A 81 -4.23 -0.96 -2.34
CA PHE A 81 -5.62 -1.35 -2.35
C PHE A 81 -6.55 -0.18 -2.73
N CYS A 82 -7.63 -0.49 -3.43
CA CYS A 82 -8.73 0.44 -3.70
C CYS A 82 -10.06 -0.32 -3.83
N MET A 83 -11.16 0.39 -3.64
CA MET A 83 -12.52 -0.10 -3.92
C MET A 83 -13.12 0.61 -5.12
N VAL A 84 -12.85 1.91 -5.26
CA VAL A 84 -13.33 2.73 -6.37
C VAL A 84 -12.18 3.49 -7.02
N ASN A 85 -12.41 3.93 -8.25
CA ASN A 85 -11.42 4.68 -9.02
C ASN A 85 -10.88 5.89 -8.26
N SER A 86 -11.74 6.67 -7.60
CA SER A 86 -11.36 7.89 -6.87
C SER A 86 -10.43 7.66 -5.68
N ASP A 87 -10.35 6.41 -5.18
CA ASP A 87 -9.39 6.05 -4.13
C ASP A 87 -7.96 6.19 -4.64
N CYS A 88 -7.76 5.97 -5.94
CA CYS A 88 -6.44 5.97 -6.56
C CYS A 88 -6.03 7.36 -7.03
N ILE A 89 -4.76 7.71 -6.84
CA ILE A 89 -4.18 8.94 -7.38
C ILE A 89 -4.28 9.01 -8.92
N THR A 90 -4.29 7.85 -9.57
CA THR A 90 -4.46 7.69 -11.02
C THR A 90 -5.92 7.69 -11.47
N ASN A 91 -6.88 7.76 -10.54
CA ASN A 91 -8.31 7.51 -10.77
C ASN A 91 -8.60 6.15 -11.43
N LEU A 92 -7.74 5.15 -11.25
CA LEU A 92 -7.91 3.84 -11.86
C LEU A 92 -7.71 2.74 -10.81
N CYS A 93 -8.83 2.18 -10.39
CA CYS A 93 -8.92 0.99 -9.55
C CYS A 93 -9.32 -0.20 -10.42
N GLN A 94 -8.47 -1.21 -10.48
CA GLN A 94 -8.76 -2.45 -11.19
C GLN A 94 -8.37 -3.63 -10.32
N SER A 95 -9.28 -4.60 -10.18
CA SER A 95 -9.04 -5.79 -9.35
C SER A 95 -8.66 -5.44 -7.91
N ASN A 96 -9.35 -4.43 -7.35
CA ASN A 96 -9.12 -3.86 -6.02
C ASN A 96 -7.68 -3.37 -5.78
N LYS A 97 -6.97 -2.99 -6.84
CA LYS A 97 -5.65 -2.38 -6.78
C LYS A 97 -5.59 -1.15 -7.66
N CYS A 98 -4.93 -0.12 -7.16
CA CYS A 98 -4.63 1.05 -7.97
C CYS A 98 -3.64 0.67 -9.06
N ILE A 99 -3.92 1.10 -10.29
CA ILE A 99 -3.08 0.82 -11.45
C ILE A 99 -2.43 2.10 -11.93
N GLY A 100 -1.13 2.01 -12.21
CA GLY A 100 -0.33 3.06 -12.81
C GLY A 100 -0.03 2.79 -14.27
N GLN A 101 0.53 3.79 -14.94
CA GLN A 101 0.97 3.74 -16.31
C GLN A 101 2.14 2.75 -16.48
N ASN A 102 2.14 2.01 -17.58
CA ASN A 102 3.19 1.04 -17.89
C ASN A 102 4.45 1.73 -18.45
N VAL A 103 5.52 0.97 -18.61
CA VAL A 103 6.78 1.45 -19.20
C VAL A 103 6.54 2.06 -20.59
N GLY A 104 7.11 3.25 -20.84
CA GLY A 104 7.01 3.99 -22.10
C GLY A 104 5.82 4.96 -22.18
N TYR A 105 4.88 4.88 -21.24
CA TYR A 105 3.69 5.75 -21.22
C TYR A 105 4.01 7.10 -20.61
N SER A 106 3.26 8.13 -21.01
CA SER A 106 3.46 9.48 -20.48
C SER A 106 3.14 9.59 -18.99
N CYS A 107 3.92 10.37 -18.26
CA CYS A 107 3.72 10.66 -16.83
C CYS A 107 4.11 12.11 -16.53
N VAL A 108 3.56 12.65 -15.45
CA VAL A 108 3.93 13.97 -14.89
C VAL A 108 4.67 13.79 -13.56
N SER A 109 4.35 12.72 -12.83
CA SER A 109 4.95 12.39 -11.54
C SER A 109 5.22 10.89 -11.43
N ASN A 110 6.07 10.50 -10.48
CA ASN A 110 6.29 9.08 -10.18
C ASN A 110 5.00 8.37 -9.79
N ALA A 111 4.03 9.08 -9.17
CA ALA A 111 2.75 8.52 -8.75
C ALA A 111 1.87 8.03 -9.91
N ASP A 112 2.12 8.53 -11.13
CA ASP A 112 1.40 8.10 -12.31
C ASP A 112 1.85 6.71 -12.77
N CYS A 113 3.06 6.30 -12.41
CA CYS A 113 3.71 5.11 -12.94
C CYS A 113 3.37 3.85 -12.12
N THR A 114 3.38 2.69 -12.78
CA THR A 114 3.09 1.42 -12.11
C THR A 114 4.23 1.00 -11.15
N VAL A 115 3.96 0.02 -10.29
CA VAL A 115 4.95 -0.56 -9.37
C VAL A 115 6.23 -0.99 -10.11
N GLY A 116 7.39 -0.64 -9.54
CA GLY A 116 8.70 -0.96 -10.12
C GLY A 116 9.16 -0.01 -11.24
N THR A 117 8.43 1.08 -11.47
CA THR A 117 8.76 2.10 -12.49
C THR A 117 8.78 3.50 -11.87
N TYR A 118 9.34 4.47 -12.60
CA TYR A 118 9.42 5.87 -12.19
C TYR A 118 9.22 6.80 -13.38
N CYS A 119 8.86 8.05 -13.13
CA CYS A 119 8.68 9.05 -14.18
C CYS A 119 10.01 9.70 -14.55
N THR A 120 10.43 9.58 -15.81
CA THR A 120 11.67 10.17 -16.30
C THR A 120 11.54 11.68 -16.50
N SER A 121 12.67 12.37 -16.63
CA SER A 121 12.70 13.78 -17.06
C SER A 121 12.15 14.01 -18.48
N GLY A 122 12.01 12.94 -19.27
CA GLY A 122 11.33 12.96 -20.57
C GLY A 122 9.82 12.80 -20.48
N PHE A 123 9.22 12.80 -19.28
CA PHE A 123 7.78 12.64 -19.03
C PHE A 123 7.21 11.30 -19.50
N TYR A 124 7.97 10.22 -19.33
CA TYR A 124 7.48 8.85 -19.53
C TYR A 124 7.94 7.90 -18.44
N CYS A 125 7.14 6.88 -18.13
CA CYS A 125 7.47 5.87 -17.13
C CYS A 125 8.60 4.96 -17.63
N ALA A 126 9.64 4.80 -16.84
CA ALA A 126 10.76 3.92 -17.12
C ALA A 126 10.98 2.93 -15.97
N LEU A 127 11.62 1.82 -16.29
CA LEU A 127 12.00 0.80 -15.32
C LEU A 127 13.07 1.34 -14.36
N GLN A 128 12.97 0.94 -13.10
CA GLN A 128 14.07 1.13 -12.15
C GLN A 128 15.30 0.32 -12.57
N VAL A 129 16.49 0.85 -12.30
CA VAL A 129 17.78 0.24 -12.66
C VAL A 129 18.42 -0.48 -11.48
N VAL A 130 19.24 -1.48 -11.83
CA VAL A 130 19.90 -2.38 -10.87
C VAL A 130 21.19 -1.79 -10.31
N SER A 131 21.83 -2.51 -9.39
CA SER A 131 23.08 -2.07 -8.74
C SER A 131 24.18 -1.73 -9.73
N ASN A 132 24.98 -0.70 -9.39
CA ASN A 132 26.11 -0.18 -10.16
C ASN A 132 25.74 0.46 -11.51
N VAL A 133 24.45 0.64 -11.79
CA VAL A 133 23.99 1.46 -12.92
C VAL A 133 23.94 2.93 -12.50
N GLN A 134 24.29 3.83 -13.43
CA GLN A 134 24.28 5.26 -13.19
C GLN A 134 22.86 5.76 -12.86
N CYS A 135 22.75 6.64 -11.88
CA CYS A 135 21.49 7.25 -11.46
C CYS A 135 21.69 8.74 -11.11
N THR A 136 20.60 9.50 -11.11
CA THR A 136 20.60 10.91 -10.64
C THR A 136 19.69 11.16 -9.45
N ASN A 137 18.83 10.19 -9.10
CA ASN A 137 18.02 10.23 -7.91
C ASN A 137 17.59 8.82 -7.48
N ASP A 138 17.10 8.76 -6.25
CA ASP A 138 16.65 7.56 -5.55
C ASP A 138 15.50 6.81 -6.21
N TYR A 139 14.67 7.46 -7.04
CA TYR A 139 13.54 6.81 -7.72
C TYR A 139 13.99 6.00 -8.94
N GLN A 140 15.17 6.30 -9.49
CA GLN A 140 15.72 5.55 -10.62
C GLN A 140 16.20 4.16 -10.20
N CYS A 141 16.62 4.00 -8.94
CA CYS A 141 17.11 2.72 -8.42
C CYS A 141 15.93 1.83 -8.00
N MET A 142 16.12 0.50 -8.06
CA MET A 142 15.15 -0.46 -7.51
C MET A 142 14.83 -0.14 -6.04
N ASN A 143 13.64 -0.50 -5.56
CA ASN A 143 13.18 -0.11 -4.22
C ASN A 143 14.09 -0.54 -3.05
N ASN A 144 14.95 -1.54 -3.24
CA ASN A 144 15.94 -1.97 -2.23
C ASN A 144 17.28 -1.20 -2.31
N MET A 145 17.37 -0.15 -3.13
CA MET A 145 18.59 0.59 -3.43
C MET A 145 18.32 2.10 -3.43
N GLY A 146 19.34 2.87 -3.02
CA GLY A 146 19.36 4.33 -3.18
C GLY A 146 20.41 4.76 -4.20
N CYS A 147 20.31 5.99 -4.66
CA CYS A 147 21.27 6.57 -5.58
C CYS A 147 22.41 7.23 -4.79
N ASN A 148 23.65 6.74 -4.98
CA ASN A 148 24.82 7.34 -4.36
C ASN A 148 25.31 8.57 -5.15
N ASN A 149 24.40 9.48 -5.49
CA ASN A 149 24.73 10.72 -6.20
C ASN A 149 25.10 11.84 -5.23
N THR A 150 25.78 12.86 -5.73
CA THR A 150 25.97 14.13 -5.01
C THR A 150 25.02 15.17 -5.56
N LEU A 151 24.99 16.37 -4.96
CA LEU A 151 24.22 17.50 -5.48
C LEU A 151 24.66 17.89 -6.92
N PHE A 152 25.93 17.65 -7.26
CA PHE A 152 26.54 18.13 -8.51
C PHE A 152 26.88 17.04 -9.53
N SER A 153 26.71 15.76 -9.20
CA SER A 153 27.14 14.68 -10.07
C SER A 153 26.25 13.45 -9.97
N PRO A 154 26.00 12.75 -11.10
CA PRO A 154 25.30 11.48 -11.08
C PRO A 154 26.05 10.47 -10.22
N GLY A 155 25.31 9.58 -9.59
CA GLY A 155 25.82 8.49 -8.77
C GLY A 155 25.61 7.14 -9.43
N THR A 156 25.70 6.09 -8.61
CA THR A 156 25.30 4.73 -8.97
C THR A 156 24.31 4.17 -7.97
N CYS A 157 23.46 3.24 -8.41
CA CYS A 157 22.53 2.56 -7.52
C CYS A 157 23.27 1.58 -6.59
N VAL A 158 23.08 1.78 -5.29
CA VAL A 158 23.74 1.01 -4.22
C VAL A 158 22.65 0.49 -3.27
N PRO A 159 22.72 -0.77 -2.82
CA PRO A 159 21.78 -1.28 -1.82
C PRO A 159 21.75 -0.43 -0.55
N TYR A 160 20.58 -0.24 0.04
CA TYR A 160 20.47 0.42 1.34
C TYR A 160 21.29 -0.31 2.40
N TYR A 161 21.91 0.45 3.31
CA TYR A 161 22.72 -0.02 4.43
C TYR A 161 23.86 -0.97 4.02
N SER A 162 24.52 -0.72 2.89
CA SER A 162 25.55 -1.63 2.35
C SER A 162 26.95 -1.04 2.25
N LEU A 163 27.10 0.30 2.28
CA LEU A 163 28.41 0.93 2.23
C LEU A 163 29.14 0.74 3.57
N PRO A 164 30.37 0.18 3.57
CA PRO A 164 31.12 -0.01 4.80
C PRO A 164 31.65 1.32 5.34
N ILE A 165 32.01 1.34 6.62
CA ILE A 165 32.75 2.44 7.26
C ILE A 165 33.98 2.80 6.41
N GLY A 166 34.20 4.10 6.19
CA GLY A 166 35.26 4.65 5.35
C GLY A 166 34.88 4.81 3.86
N ALA A 167 33.76 4.27 3.41
CA ALA A 167 33.27 4.49 2.04
C ALA A 167 32.72 5.91 1.84
N VAL A 168 32.88 6.45 0.64
CA VAL A 168 32.31 7.74 0.26
C VAL A 168 30.81 7.58 -0.01
N VAL A 169 30.03 8.49 0.54
CA VAL A 169 28.57 8.57 0.34
C VAL A 169 28.19 9.95 -0.15
N GLY A 170 27.38 10.01 -1.20
CA GLY A 170 27.00 11.25 -1.86
C GLY A 170 25.86 12.00 -1.17
N ASN A 171 25.08 11.30 -0.33
CA ASN A 171 24.00 11.87 0.45
C ASN A 171 24.16 11.55 1.95
N CYS A 172 24.87 12.42 2.64
CA CYS A 172 25.01 12.50 4.09
C CYS A 172 24.24 13.74 4.56
N VAL A 173 23.18 13.55 5.34
CA VAL A 173 22.34 14.64 5.87
C VAL A 173 22.65 14.85 7.34
N ASP A 174 22.68 16.10 7.79
CA ASP A 174 22.85 16.41 9.20
C ASP A 174 21.53 16.16 9.94
N MET A 175 21.47 15.13 10.80
CA MET A 175 20.31 14.82 11.63
C MET A 175 20.60 15.23 13.07
N LEU A 176 20.11 16.41 13.44
CA LEU A 176 20.28 17.07 14.75
C LEU A 176 21.75 17.33 15.10
N THR A 177 22.52 16.27 15.40
CA THR A 177 23.88 16.34 15.95
C THR A 177 24.88 15.36 15.31
N GLU A 178 24.44 14.45 14.44
CA GLU A 178 25.35 13.61 13.65
C GLU A 178 24.87 13.46 12.20
N GLY A 179 25.81 13.17 11.29
CA GLY A 179 25.46 12.90 9.90
C GLY A 179 24.82 11.52 9.76
N ALA A 180 23.73 11.45 9.00
CA ALA A 180 22.99 10.23 8.70
C ALA A 180 22.98 9.94 7.19
N SER A 181 23.08 8.66 6.85
CA SER A 181 22.85 8.17 5.49
C SER A 181 22.36 6.74 5.53
N ASN A 182 21.23 6.49 4.87
CA ASN A 182 20.66 5.15 4.70
C ASN A 182 21.45 4.27 3.72
N LEU A 183 22.53 4.76 3.10
CA LEU A 183 23.44 3.95 2.30
C LEU A 183 24.58 3.34 3.14
N CYS A 184 24.95 3.98 4.25
CA CYS A 184 25.97 3.49 5.17
C CYS A 184 25.44 2.33 6.02
N ASN A 185 26.22 1.27 6.20
CA ASN A 185 25.80 0.09 6.96
C ASN A 185 25.49 0.38 8.44
N SER A 186 26.14 1.42 8.99
CA SER A 186 25.90 1.95 10.34
C SER A 186 24.74 2.93 10.41
N GLY A 187 24.20 3.38 9.26
CA GLY A 187 23.31 4.53 9.15
C GLY A 187 24.00 5.89 9.33
N ALA A 188 25.27 5.93 9.75
CA ALA A 188 25.98 7.14 10.14
C ALA A 188 27.05 7.56 9.12
N CYS A 189 27.26 8.86 8.98
CA CYS A 189 28.27 9.45 8.12
C CYS A 189 28.83 10.76 8.69
N SER A 190 30.01 11.15 8.20
CA SER A 190 30.62 12.44 8.49
C SER A 190 30.68 13.28 7.22
N LEU A 191 30.10 14.48 7.27
CA LEU A 191 30.11 15.45 6.18
C LEU A 191 31.54 15.92 5.89
N LEU A 192 31.94 15.87 4.61
CA LEU A 192 33.25 16.37 4.19
C LEU A 192 33.27 17.89 4.01
N ASN A 193 32.16 18.47 3.55
CA ASN A 193 32.03 19.92 3.33
C ASN A 193 30.69 20.44 3.90
N PRO A 194 30.59 20.62 5.23
CA PRO A 194 29.36 21.10 5.87
C PRO A 194 28.87 22.41 5.26
N GLY A 195 27.58 22.48 4.91
CA GLY A 195 26.93 23.68 4.38
C GLY A 195 27.06 23.93 2.87
N PHE A 196 27.79 23.11 2.11
CA PHE A 196 27.99 23.28 0.66
C PHE A 196 27.56 22.10 -0.20
N ASP A 197 27.63 20.86 0.31
CA ASP A 197 27.20 19.63 -0.40
C ASP A 197 26.78 18.56 0.63
N SER A 198 26.14 17.49 0.16
CA SER A 198 25.76 16.31 0.94
C SER A 198 26.85 15.22 0.93
N LEU A 199 28.03 15.49 0.38
CA LEU A 199 29.13 14.53 0.32
C LEU A 199 29.68 14.21 1.72
N GLY A 200 29.76 12.92 2.06
CA GLY A 200 30.30 12.43 3.32
C GLY A 200 31.09 11.14 3.19
N ILE A 201 31.57 10.65 4.34
CA ILE A 201 32.20 9.34 4.50
C ILE A 201 31.41 8.56 5.55
N CYS A 202 31.10 7.29 5.28
CA CYS A 202 30.43 6.43 6.25
C CYS A 202 31.29 6.25 7.51
N THR A 203 30.70 6.42 8.69
CA THR A 203 31.38 6.33 9.99
C THR A 203 30.66 5.36 10.91
N GLU A 204 31.28 5.02 12.04
CA GLU A 204 30.51 4.41 13.12
C GLU A 204 29.50 5.40 13.68
N ALA A 205 28.34 4.87 14.08
CA ALA A 205 27.33 5.65 14.78
C ALA A 205 27.81 6.01 16.19
N PHE A 206 27.45 7.21 16.65
CA PHE A 206 27.70 7.60 18.03
C PHE A 206 26.70 6.95 18.97
N VAL A 207 27.09 6.70 20.21
CA VAL A 207 26.23 6.14 21.26
C VAL A 207 26.46 6.88 22.57
N THR A 208 25.42 6.98 23.38
CA THR A 208 25.52 7.53 24.73
C THR A 208 26.44 6.61 25.59
N PRO A 209 27.52 7.13 26.21
CA PRO A 209 28.51 6.33 26.94
C PRO A 209 27.95 5.56 28.14
N THR A 210 26.83 6.01 28.70
CA THR A 210 26.21 5.43 29.88
C THR A 210 25.29 4.28 29.49
N LYS A 211 25.29 3.19 30.26
CA LYS A 211 24.29 2.10 30.13
C LYS A 211 22.85 2.53 30.46
N VAL A 212 22.64 3.80 30.79
CA VAL A 212 21.35 4.39 31.11
C VAL A 212 20.98 5.29 29.93
N TYR A 213 19.99 4.83 29.16
CA TYR A 213 19.32 5.57 28.11
C TYR A 213 17.82 5.54 28.40
N PRO A 214 17.09 6.67 28.26
CA PRO A 214 17.60 8.01 27.94
C PRO A 214 18.34 8.63 29.13
N ARG A 215 19.15 9.65 28.85
CA ARG A 215 19.91 10.39 29.86
C ARG A 215 19.22 11.73 30.17
N ILE A 216 18.93 12.00 31.44
CA ILE A 216 18.48 13.32 31.89
C ILE A 216 19.63 14.32 31.76
N CYS A 217 19.33 15.53 31.30
CA CYS A 217 20.28 16.62 31.10
C CYS A 217 19.72 17.96 31.57
N THR A 218 20.59 18.96 31.67
CA THR A 218 20.26 20.37 31.97
C THR A 218 20.87 21.34 30.97
N GLU A 219 21.77 20.85 30.11
CA GLU A 219 22.47 21.58 29.06
C GLU A 219 23.06 20.57 28.05
N ASP A 220 23.25 21.00 26.81
CA ASP A 220 23.74 20.15 25.70
C ASP A 220 25.10 19.51 26.00
N SER A 221 25.97 20.19 26.74
CA SER A 221 27.31 19.69 27.09
C SER A 221 27.30 18.38 27.89
N GLN A 222 26.15 18.00 28.45
CA GLN A 222 25.93 16.74 29.15
C GLN A 222 25.56 15.60 28.19
N CYS A 223 25.08 15.90 27.00
CA CYS A 223 24.72 14.93 25.98
C CYS A 223 25.94 14.65 25.11
N ILE A 224 26.78 13.71 25.53
CA ILE A 224 28.00 13.37 24.79
C ILE A 224 27.78 12.03 24.12
N GLY A 225 27.92 11.96 22.79
CA GLY A 225 27.97 10.73 22.02
C GLY A 225 29.41 10.30 21.78
N ILE A 226 29.71 9.01 21.91
CA ILE A 226 31.03 8.45 21.60
C ILE A 226 30.92 7.33 20.55
N ASN A 227 31.95 7.14 19.75
CA ASN A 227 32.05 5.99 18.85
C ASN A 227 33.24 5.09 19.23
N SER A 228 33.36 3.91 18.62
CA SER A 228 34.39 2.94 19.02
C SER A 228 35.81 3.36 18.61
N THR A 229 35.93 4.26 17.63
CA THR A 229 37.19 4.89 17.23
C THR A 229 37.67 6.00 18.17
N GLY A 230 36.92 6.31 19.23
CA GLY A 230 37.25 7.34 20.22
C GLY A 230 36.87 8.76 19.82
N GLY A 231 36.08 8.92 18.75
CA GLY A 231 35.44 10.19 18.42
C GLY A 231 34.36 10.55 19.44
N SER A 232 34.13 11.85 19.64
CA SER A 232 33.06 12.36 20.49
C SER A 232 32.34 13.54 19.86
N ILE A 233 31.03 13.62 20.05
CA ILE A 233 30.18 14.74 19.63
C ILE A 233 29.28 15.19 20.78
N ILE A 234 28.81 16.44 20.70
CA ILE A 234 27.83 17.00 21.64
C ILE A 234 26.45 16.91 20.97
N GLY A 235 25.55 16.18 21.62
CA GLY A 235 24.13 16.02 21.31
C GLY A 235 23.29 17.18 21.83
N ALA A 236 21.98 17.15 21.55
CA ALA A 236 21.03 18.12 22.05
C ALA A 236 20.39 17.65 23.37
N CYS A 237 20.15 18.59 24.27
CA CYS A 237 19.35 18.42 25.47
C CYS A 237 17.96 19.03 25.23
N SER A 238 16.94 18.19 25.10
CA SER A 238 15.60 18.60 24.68
C SER A 238 14.59 18.45 25.83
N CYS A 239 13.60 19.35 25.89
CA CYS A 239 12.60 19.32 26.95
C CYS A 239 11.61 18.17 26.78
N GLY A 240 11.37 17.43 27.87
CA GLY A 240 10.35 16.39 27.90
C GLY A 240 8.94 16.96 28.11
N MET A 241 7.96 16.07 28.01
CA MET A 241 6.56 16.36 28.36
C MET A 241 6.15 15.63 29.65
N ASP A 242 7.02 15.63 30.66
CA ASP A 242 6.79 14.95 31.93
C ASP A 242 6.28 15.88 33.04
N MET A 243 5.80 15.28 34.13
CA MET A 243 5.21 15.99 35.27
C MET A 243 6.21 16.75 36.15
N TYR A 244 7.51 16.55 35.95
CA TYR A 244 8.59 17.14 36.73
C TYR A 244 9.42 18.17 35.93
N GLY A 245 9.15 18.31 34.63
CA GLY A 245 9.86 19.25 33.76
C GLY A 245 11.33 18.87 33.54
N HIS A 246 11.62 17.58 33.31
CA HIS A 246 12.97 17.16 32.96
C HIS A 246 13.29 17.43 31.48
N ALA A 247 14.58 17.61 31.19
CA ALA A 247 15.13 17.51 29.84
C ALA A 247 15.91 16.21 29.68
N TYR A 248 15.96 15.70 28.45
CA TYR A 248 16.61 14.46 28.10
C TYR A 248 17.52 14.66 26.89
N CYS A 249 18.62 13.91 26.84
CA CYS A 249 19.45 13.86 25.65
C CYS A 249 18.72 13.16 24.52
N ASP A 250 18.75 13.77 23.34
CA ASP A 250 18.25 13.14 22.11
C ASP A 250 19.09 11.93 21.72
N SER A 251 18.47 10.97 21.03
CA SER A 251 19.14 9.75 20.63
C SER A 251 20.20 9.98 19.57
N PHE A 252 21.36 9.33 19.73
CA PHE A 252 22.28 9.10 18.62
C PHE A 252 21.86 7.86 17.81
N LEU A 253 22.36 7.73 16.58
CA LEU A 253 22.12 6.60 15.68
C LEU A 253 22.55 5.25 16.28
N GLY A 254 23.51 5.28 17.22
CA GLY A 254 23.97 4.13 17.98
C GLY A 254 23.23 3.93 19.31
N ASP A 255 22.25 4.76 19.67
CA ASP A 255 21.40 4.52 20.84
C ASP A 255 20.27 3.51 20.54
N PRO A 256 19.68 2.86 21.56
CA PRO A 256 18.75 1.75 21.37
C PRO A 256 17.58 1.98 20.38
N PRO A 257 16.84 3.12 20.40
CA PRO A 257 15.75 3.31 19.45
C PRO A 257 16.25 3.44 18.01
N ALA A 258 17.33 4.18 17.77
CA ALA A 258 17.86 4.37 16.42
C ALA A 258 18.53 3.11 15.86
N GLN A 259 19.20 2.30 16.70
CA GLN A 259 19.68 0.97 16.31
C GLN A 259 18.54 0.05 15.91
N THR A 260 17.46 0.02 16.71
CA THR A 260 16.27 -0.79 16.43
C THR A 260 15.62 -0.36 15.13
N LEU A 261 15.45 0.95 14.92
CA LEU A 261 14.93 1.52 13.70
C LEU A 261 15.79 1.16 12.47
N THR A 262 17.11 1.28 12.58
CA THR A 262 18.06 0.91 11.52
C THR A 262 17.94 -0.57 11.15
N GLN A 263 17.84 -1.45 12.15
CA GLN A 263 17.66 -2.89 11.90
C GLN A 263 16.32 -3.20 11.22
N LEU A 264 15.24 -2.50 11.59
CA LEU A 264 13.93 -2.66 10.94
C LEU A 264 13.95 -2.12 9.51
N TRP A 265 14.65 -1.02 9.25
CA TRP A 265 14.90 -0.55 7.89
C TRP A 265 15.68 -1.55 7.05
N ILE A 266 16.75 -2.16 7.61
CA ILE A 266 17.49 -3.23 6.92
C ILE A 266 16.56 -4.40 6.60
N ASN A 267 15.75 -4.86 7.56
CA ASN A 267 14.79 -5.94 7.34
C ASN A 267 13.80 -5.59 6.22
N HIS A 268 13.29 -4.37 6.23
CA HIS A 268 12.38 -3.84 5.21
C HIS A 268 13.03 -3.81 3.82
N THR A 269 14.20 -3.19 3.67
CA THR A 269 14.87 -3.00 2.38
C THR A 269 15.45 -4.28 1.79
N THR A 270 15.79 -5.25 2.63
CA THR A 270 16.29 -6.56 2.17
C THR A 270 15.18 -7.58 1.93
N ASN A 271 13.95 -7.30 2.35
CA ASN A 271 12.82 -8.19 2.11
C ASN A 271 12.47 -8.25 0.61
N PRO A 272 12.41 -9.44 -0.02
CA PRO A 272 12.03 -9.57 -1.42
C PRO A 272 10.67 -8.96 -1.78
N ASN A 273 9.77 -8.77 -0.82
CA ASN A 273 8.46 -8.19 -1.02
C ASN A 273 8.49 -6.67 -1.27
N ILE A 274 9.62 -5.98 -1.05
CA ILE A 274 9.73 -4.55 -1.31
C ILE A 274 9.48 -4.20 -2.80
N LYS A 275 9.61 -5.18 -3.69
CA LYS A 275 9.24 -5.07 -5.12
C LYS A 275 7.74 -4.87 -5.35
N ASN A 276 6.88 -5.17 -4.37
CA ASN A 276 5.44 -4.94 -4.46
C ASN A 276 5.06 -3.48 -4.18
N CYS A 277 6.01 -2.68 -3.72
CA CYS A 277 5.76 -1.31 -3.31
C CYS A 277 5.94 -0.32 -4.45
N HIS A 278 5.13 0.73 -4.44
CA HIS A 278 5.32 1.83 -5.36
C HIS A 278 6.66 2.56 -5.10
N THR A 279 7.36 2.95 -6.16
CA THR A 279 8.70 3.56 -6.09
C THR A 279 8.80 4.78 -5.17
N GLN A 280 7.78 5.63 -5.20
CA GLN A 280 7.70 6.84 -4.37
C GLN A 280 7.26 6.55 -2.92
N ARG A 281 6.58 5.42 -2.68
CA ARG A 281 6.02 5.06 -1.37
C ARG A 281 6.71 3.84 -0.75
N ARG A 282 7.91 3.49 -1.23
CA ARG A 282 8.65 2.33 -0.73
C ARG A 282 8.97 2.40 0.77
N PHE A 283 8.99 3.58 1.39
CA PHE A 283 9.24 3.75 2.83
C PHE A 283 8.00 4.13 3.62
N ASP A 284 6.83 4.02 3.02
CA ASP A 284 5.58 4.43 3.66
C ASP A 284 4.94 3.28 4.46
N HIS A 285 3.84 3.61 5.16
CA HIS A 285 3.10 2.64 5.96
C HIS A 285 2.68 1.40 5.15
N PHE A 286 2.11 1.62 3.96
CA PHE A 286 1.66 0.52 3.11
C PHE A 286 2.83 -0.42 2.79
N CYS A 287 3.98 0.10 2.36
CA CYS A 287 5.11 -0.76 2.03
C CYS A 287 5.71 -1.47 3.25
N LEU A 288 5.71 -0.84 4.43
CA LEU A 288 6.09 -1.52 5.68
C LEU A 288 5.19 -2.74 5.94
N THR A 289 3.87 -2.65 5.68
CA THR A 289 2.95 -3.80 5.80
C THR A 289 3.23 -4.93 4.82
N GLN A 290 3.96 -4.66 3.72
CA GLN A 290 4.34 -5.69 2.75
C GLN A 290 5.60 -6.47 3.17
N THR A 291 6.40 -5.93 4.10
CA THR A 291 7.78 -6.34 4.35
C THR A 291 8.08 -6.64 5.82
N LEU A 292 7.25 -6.17 6.74
CA LEU A 292 7.38 -6.34 8.18
C LEU A 292 6.10 -6.95 8.77
N GLU A 293 6.25 -7.70 9.86
CA GLU A 293 5.14 -8.23 10.65
C GLU A 293 4.50 -7.11 11.50
N PRO A 294 3.22 -7.22 11.93
CA PRO A 294 2.52 -6.18 12.69
C PRO A 294 3.26 -5.70 13.95
N TYR A 295 3.90 -6.62 14.70
CA TYR A 295 4.69 -6.26 15.88
C TYR A 295 5.97 -5.48 15.50
N GLN A 296 6.57 -5.78 14.35
CA GLN A 296 7.75 -5.07 13.85
C GLN A 296 7.38 -3.66 13.39
N ILE A 297 6.19 -3.49 12.80
CA ILE A 297 5.67 -2.17 12.40
C ILE A 297 5.37 -1.32 13.64
N GLN A 298 4.80 -1.92 14.70
CA GLN A 298 4.66 -1.24 15.99
C GLN A 298 6.03 -0.77 16.51
N THR A 299 6.99 -1.68 16.64
CA THR A 299 8.34 -1.34 17.12
C THR A 299 9.01 -0.31 16.23
N PHE A 300 8.74 -0.33 14.92
CA PHE A 300 9.23 0.66 13.97
C PHE A 300 8.73 2.06 14.31
N TYR A 301 7.42 2.26 14.48
CA TYR A 301 6.85 3.57 14.80
C TYR A 301 7.29 4.05 16.19
N GLU A 302 7.26 3.18 17.20
CA GLU A 302 7.74 3.50 18.55
C GLU A 302 9.22 3.93 18.54
N SER A 303 10.06 3.20 17.80
CA SER A 303 11.50 3.51 17.70
C SER A 303 11.76 4.76 16.85
N SER A 304 10.96 5.00 15.80
CA SER A 304 11.04 6.19 14.96
C SER A 304 10.71 7.45 15.75
N ASP A 305 9.62 7.41 16.53
CA ASP A 305 9.20 8.51 17.39
C ASP A 305 10.26 8.80 18.45
N LEU A 306 10.75 7.77 19.15
CA LEU A 306 11.81 7.92 20.16
C LEU A 306 13.14 8.40 19.56
N ALA A 307 13.49 7.95 18.36
CA ALA A 307 14.73 8.36 17.70
C ALA A 307 14.69 9.81 17.21
N THR A 308 13.49 10.30 16.86
CA THR A 308 13.28 11.67 16.37
C THR A 308 13.14 12.66 17.53
N ASP A 309 12.45 12.28 18.60
CA ASP A 309 12.17 13.14 19.76
C ASP A 309 12.15 12.29 21.04
N THR A 310 13.34 11.97 21.54
CA THR A 310 13.48 11.12 22.73
C THR A 310 12.79 11.73 23.93
N ALA A 311 12.99 13.02 24.15
CA ALA A 311 12.54 13.73 25.35
C ALA A 311 11.01 13.74 25.48
N ARG A 312 10.28 13.96 24.38
CA ARG A 312 8.83 14.07 24.36
C ARG A 312 8.09 12.89 25.00
N TYR A 313 8.58 11.67 24.81
CA TYR A 313 7.90 10.45 25.24
C TYR A 313 8.34 9.93 26.62
N GLN A 314 9.24 10.63 27.32
CA GLN A 314 9.70 10.19 28.64
C GLN A 314 8.74 10.61 29.75
N ASN A 315 8.53 9.70 30.71
CA ASN A 315 7.81 9.96 31.97
C ASN A 315 6.49 10.74 31.83
N ASN A 316 5.78 10.57 30.70
CA ASN A 316 4.49 11.22 30.47
C ASN A 316 3.46 10.75 31.50
N ASP A 317 2.73 11.71 32.08
CA ASP A 317 1.53 11.42 32.85
C ASP A 317 0.36 10.99 31.92
N ASP A 318 -0.66 10.34 32.45
CA ASP A 318 -1.72 9.71 31.64
C ASP A 318 -2.49 10.70 30.75
N CYS A 319 -2.68 11.95 31.21
CA CYS A 319 -3.30 13.00 30.40
C CYS A 319 -2.40 13.45 29.25
N THR A 320 -1.09 13.54 29.47
CA THR A 320 -0.13 13.85 28.40
C THR A 320 -0.13 12.75 27.35
N LYS A 321 -0.15 11.48 27.78
CA LYS A 321 -0.29 10.34 26.87
C LYS A 321 -1.56 10.46 26.04
N ALA A 322 -2.71 10.72 26.67
CA ALA A 322 -4.00 10.75 26.00
C ALA A 322 -4.21 11.97 25.08
N ILE A 323 -3.58 13.12 25.36
CA ILE A 323 -3.81 14.38 24.63
C ILE A 323 -2.75 14.60 23.57
N PHE A 324 -1.47 14.61 23.95
CA PHE A 324 -0.38 14.99 23.04
C PHE A 324 0.25 13.82 22.31
N ASN A 325 0.33 12.66 22.97
CA ASN A 325 1.14 11.52 22.53
C ASN A 325 0.31 10.25 22.31
N HIS A 326 -1.00 10.40 22.05
CA HIS A 326 -1.93 9.27 22.02
C HIS A 326 -1.59 8.26 20.94
N GLN A 327 -1.02 8.71 19.81
CA GLN A 327 -0.60 7.82 18.73
C GLN A 327 0.50 6.87 19.22
N TYR A 328 1.57 7.41 19.80
CA TYR A 328 2.68 6.66 20.37
C TYR A 328 2.23 5.62 21.40
N TRP A 329 1.40 6.03 22.36
CA TRP A 329 0.97 5.14 23.46
C TRP A 329 -0.15 4.16 23.09
N ASN A 330 -0.83 4.38 21.96
CA ASN A 330 -1.87 3.48 21.46
C ASN A 330 -1.37 2.55 20.35
N TYR A 331 -0.08 2.61 19.97
CA TYR A 331 0.46 1.61 19.05
C TYR A 331 0.35 0.22 19.65
N SER A 332 -0.20 -0.69 18.87
CA SER A 332 -0.30 -2.11 19.21
C SER A 332 -0.20 -2.93 17.92
N PRO A 333 0.12 -4.23 18.01
CA PRO A 333 0.16 -5.08 16.82
C PRO A 333 -1.19 -5.12 16.10
N ALA A 334 -2.29 -4.97 16.83
CA ALA A 334 -3.64 -4.95 16.26
C ALA A 334 -3.89 -3.73 15.36
N ASN A 335 -3.25 -2.58 15.64
CA ASN A 335 -3.36 -1.40 14.77
C ASN A 335 -2.78 -1.66 13.38
N PHE A 336 -1.83 -2.58 13.26
CA PHE A 336 -1.14 -2.92 12.01
C PHE A 336 -1.54 -4.29 11.44
N ALA A 337 -2.37 -5.04 12.16
CA ALA A 337 -3.00 -6.26 11.68
C ALA A 337 -4.22 -5.95 10.80
N CYS A 338 -4.58 -6.94 9.97
CA CYS A 338 -5.80 -6.92 9.18
C CYS A 338 -7.03 -6.60 10.03
N LYS A 339 -7.89 -5.71 9.50
CA LYS A 339 -9.14 -5.33 10.16
C LYS A 339 -10.18 -6.42 9.93
N ALA A 340 -10.92 -6.74 10.99
CA ALA A 340 -12.06 -7.63 10.88
C ALA A 340 -13.27 -6.88 10.31
N TYR A 341 -14.16 -7.62 9.63
CA TYR A 341 -15.42 -7.13 9.10
C TYR A 341 -16.52 -8.10 9.49
N GLY A 342 -17.47 -7.64 10.29
CA GLY A 342 -18.53 -8.49 10.81
C GLY A 342 -19.85 -7.76 10.91
N CYS A 343 -20.93 -8.52 11.03
CA CYS A 343 -22.25 -7.93 11.18
C CYS A 343 -22.41 -7.32 12.56
N ALA A 344 -23.12 -6.19 12.59
CA ALA A 344 -23.55 -5.55 13.81
C ALA A 344 -24.16 -6.55 14.79
N SER A 345 -23.75 -6.50 16.06
CA SER A 345 -24.43 -7.29 17.09
C SER A 345 -25.88 -6.80 17.23
N PRO A 346 -26.88 -7.69 17.41
CA PRO A 346 -28.25 -7.31 17.70
C PRO A 346 -28.40 -6.42 18.95
N THR A 347 -27.41 -6.43 19.86
CA THR A 347 -27.40 -5.63 21.09
C THR A 347 -26.71 -4.27 20.95
N GLN A 348 -26.09 -4.00 19.80
CA GLN A 348 -25.40 -2.75 19.54
C GLN A 348 -26.43 -1.64 19.27
N SER A 349 -26.42 -0.57 20.06
CA SER A 349 -27.26 0.60 19.81
C SER A 349 -26.63 1.48 18.74
N TRP A 350 -27.29 1.62 17.59
CA TRP A 350 -26.88 2.49 16.50
C TRP A 350 -27.56 3.86 16.64
N THR A 351 -26.81 4.94 16.47
CA THR A 351 -27.36 6.30 16.47
C THR A 351 -27.73 6.71 15.06
N GLY A 352 -29.02 6.91 14.77
CA GLY A 352 -29.47 7.40 13.47
C GLY A 352 -29.30 6.39 12.32
N ASN A 353 -28.94 6.87 11.13
CA ASN A 353 -28.83 6.09 9.88
C ASN A 353 -27.43 5.49 9.68
N THR A 354 -26.73 5.11 10.76
CA THR A 354 -25.34 4.63 10.69
C THR A 354 -25.28 3.21 10.13
N CYS A 355 -24.38 2.98 9.17
CA CYS A 355 -24.15 1.69 8.51
C CYS A 355 -22.77 1.07 8.77
N VAL A 356 -21.79 1.88 9.18
CA VAL A 356 -20.48 1.36 9.62
C VAL A 356 -20.06 2.06 10.91
N THR A 357 -19.56 1.27 11.84
CA THR A 357 -18.82 1.75 13.02
C THR A 357 -17.53 0.94 13.16
N PHE A 358 -16.46 1.55 13.69
CA PHE A 358 -15.23 0.83 14.00
C PHE A 358 -15.05 0.69 15.52
N ASN A 359 -14.79 -0.54 15.97
CA ASN A 359 -14.44 -0.82 17.36
C ASN A 359 -12.93 -1.05 17.45
N GLU A 360 -12.20 -0.08 17.99
CA GLU A 360 -10.75 -0.12 18.18
C GLU A 360 -10.30 -1.29 19.08
N GLY A 361 -11.07 -1.59 20.15
CA GLY A 361 -10.69 -2.62 21.12
C GLY A 361 -10.70 -4.03 20.54
N SER A 362 -11.57 -4.30 19.58
CA SER A 362 -11.63 -5.58 18.86
C SER A 362 -11.17 -5.50 17.41
N ASN A 363 -10.64 -4.35 16.97
CA ASN A 363 -10.12 -4.10 15.62
C ASN A 363 -11.08 -4.52 14.48
N ILE A 364 -12.38 -4.24 14.65
CA ILE A 364 -13.47 -4.70 13.76
C ILE A 364 -14.33 -3.55 13.25
N TYR A 365 -14.63 -3.58 11.95
CA TYR A 365 -15.75 -2.84 11.36
C TYR A 365 -17.04 -3.61 11.57
N ASN A 366 -17.96 -3.01 12.33
CA ASN A 366 -19.32 -3.51 12.45
C ASN A 366 -20.14 -2.93 11.30
N LEU A 367 -20.82 -3.82 10.58
CA LEU A 367 -21.60 -3.48 9.39
C LEU A 367 -23.09 -3.66 9.67
N ASN A 368 -23.86 -2.63 9.37
CA ASN A 368 -25.30 -2.63 9.44
C ASN A 368 -25.86 -2.21 8.06
N PRO A 369 -26.40 -3.14 7.26
CA PRO A 369 -26.96 -2.81 5.95
C PRO A 369 -28.02 -1.72 6.05
N CYS A 370 -28.02 -0.81 5.08
CA CYS A 370 -29.04 0.22 4.96
C CYS A 370 -30.41 -0.40 4.68
N ASP A 371 -31.48 0.14 5.28
CA ASP A 371 -32.84 -0.36 5.07
C ASP A 371 -33.19 -0.40 3.58
N SER A 372 -33.51 -1.61 3.10
CA SER A 372 -33.84 -1.91 1.69
C SER A 372 -35.20 -1.37 1.22
N LEU A 373 -35.95 -0.69 2.10
CA LEU A 373 -37.30 -0.18 1.82
C LEU A 373 -37.32 1.15 1.05
N SER A 374 -36.15 1.77 0.84
CA SER A 374 -35.98 2.81 -0.18
C SER A 374 -34.79 2.44 -1.05
N GLU A 375 -35.01 2.24 -2.34
CA GLU A 375 -34.01 1.90 -3.39
C GLU A 375 -32.87 2.93 -3.51
N THR A 376 -32.82 3.93 -2.63
CA THR A 376 -31.89 5.04 -2.64
C THR A 376 -30.85 4.98 -1.52
N ASN A 377 -30.98 4.15 -0.48
CA ASN A 377 -30.05 4.20 0.66
C ASN A 377 -28.80 3.32 0.44
N TYR A 378 -27.64 3.96 0.25
CA TYR A 378 -26.33 3.34 0.05
C TYR A 378 -25.41 3.64 1.23
N CYS A 379 -24.51 2.71 1.56
CA CYS A 379 -23.47 2.92 2.56
C CYS A 379 -22.12 3.17 1.88
N HIS A 380 -21.57 4.37 2.05
CA HIS A 380 -20.24 4.74 1.55
C HIS A 380 -19.12 4.04 2.34
N LEU A 381 -18.92 2.74 2.09
CA LEU A 381 -17.87 1.96 2.76
C LEU A 381 -16.47 2.53 2.49
N GLU A 382 -16.28 3.22 1.38
CA GLU A 382 -15.05 3.90 0.99
C GLU A 382 -14.61 5.01 1.95
N ILE A 383 -15.54 5.64 2.68
CA ILE A 383 -15.18 6.65 3.69
C ILE A 383 -15.03 6.05 5.10
N ALA A 384 -15.23 4.74 5.26
CA ALA A 384 -15.02 4.06 6.53
C ALA A 384 -13.54 4.11 6.93
N GLN A 385 -13.30 4.37 8.20
CA GLN A 385 -11.95 4.48 8.73
C GLN A 385 -11.80 3.70 10.03
N ALA A 386 -10.59 3.19 10.26
CA ALA A 386 -10.26 2.39 11.42
C ALA A 386 -9.99 3.29 12.65
N ASN A 387 -10.96 4.12 13.01
CA ASN A 387 -10.93 4.93 14.21
C ASN A 387 -12.33 5.03 14.83
N LYS A 388 -12.40 5.15 16.15
CA LYS A 388 -13.68 5.16 16.89
C LYS A 388 -14.54 6.41 16.66
N TRP A 389 -14.02 7.43 15.98
CA TRP A 389 -14.70 8.70 15.73
C TRP A 389 -15.34 8.77 14.34
N SER A 390 -15.06 7.81 13.47
CA SER A 390 -15.57 7.76 12.10
C SER A 390 -16.72 6.76 12.01
N ASN A 391 -17.93 7.30 11.94
CA ASN A 391 -19.13 6.55 11.62
C ASN A 391 -19.54 6.86 10.18
N VAL A 392 -19.90 5.82 9.42
CA VAL A 392 -20.48 6.00 8.08
C VAL A 392 -21.99 5.92 8.21
N THR A 393 -22.70 6.85 7.56
CA THR A 393 -24.17 6.85 7.53
C THR A 393 -24.66 6.53 6.13
N CYS A 394 -25.84 5.91 6.05
CA CYS A 394 -26.49 5.68 4.79
C CYS A 394 -26.91 7.02 4.17
N THR A 395 -26.59 7.18 2.90
CA THR A 395 -26.89 8.35 2.08
C THR A 395 -27.68 7.92 0.86
N VAL A 396 -28.10 8.90 0.05
CA VAL A 396 -28.55 8.60 -1.31
C VAL A 396 -27.41 8.02 -2.12
N SER A 397 -27.66 6.93 -2.85
CA SER A 397 -26.69 6.31 -3.75
C SER A 397 -26.04 7.37 -4.65
N PRO A 398 -24.70 7.36 -4.79
CA PRO A 398 -24.04 8.26 -5.72
C PRO A 398 -24.61 8.04 -7.13
N ILE A 399 -24.72 9.13 -7.90
CA ILE A 399 -25.13 9.07 -9.30
C ILE A 399 -24.08 8.24 -10.03
N ASP A 400 -24.51 7.21 -10.75
CA ASP A 400 -23.61 6.40 -11.56
C ASP A 400 -22.73 7.31 -12.44
N PRO A 401 -21.42 7.04 -12.53
CA PRO A 401 -20.56 7.79 -13.42
C PRO A 401 -21.12 7.70 -14.84
N PRO A 402 -21.08 8.79 -15.62
CA PRO A 402 -21.69 8.82 -16.94
C PRO A 402 -21.03 7.80 -17.88
N ASN A 403 -21.87 7.16 -18.68
CA ASN A 403 -21.56 6.10 -19.63
C ASN A 403 -20.65 6.61 -20.76
N TYR A 404 -19.73 5.74 -21.16
CA TYR A 404 -18.71 6.02 -22.17
C TYR A 404 -19.21 5.74 -23.58
N PRO A 405 -18.58 6.31 -24.62
CA PRO A 405 -18.93 6.01 -26.01
C PRO A 405 -19.00 4.50 -26.31
N GLY A 406 -20.14 4.03 -26.82
CA GLY A 406 -20.41 2.61 -27.09
C GLY A 406 -21.27 1.91 -26.02
N GLU A 407 -21.35 2.47 -24.81
CA GLU A 407 -22.20 1.96 -23.73
C GLU A 407 -23.66 2.39 -23.93
N SER A 408 -24.59 1.69 -23.29
CA SER A 408 -26.03 1.94 -23.44
C SER A 408 -26.45 3.22 -22.73
N CYS A 409 -27.48 3.90 -23.22
CA CYS A 409 -28.05 5.09 -22.58
C CYS A 409 -29.55 5.20 -22.84
N THR A 410 -30.25 5.89 -21.96
CA THR A 410 -31.65 6.27 -22.15
C THR A 410 -31.78 7.75 -22.51
N ASN A 411 -30.98 8.58 -21.84
CA ASN A 411 -30.96 10.03 -22.02
C ASN A 411 -29.54 10.52 -22.34
N ASN A 412 -29.45 11.74 -22.86
CA ASN A 412 -28.18 12.39 -23.15
C ASN A 412 -27.28 12.51 -21.92
N THR A 413 -27.85 12.87 -20.76
CA THR A 413 -27.12 13.06 -19.49
C THR A 413 -26.49 11.79 -18.96
N ASP A 414 -26.94 10.62 -19.42
CA ASP A 414 -26.35 9.34 -19.05
C ASP A 414 -24.95 9.20 -19.66
N CYS A 415 -24.61 9.95 -20.71
CA CYS A 415 -23.35 9.84 -21.44
C CYS A 415 -22.34 10.91 -21.05
N ILE A 416 -21.05 10.57 -21.00
CA ILE A 416 -19.96 11.52 -20.71
C ILE A 416 -19.90 12.67 -21.75
N SER A 417 -20.33 12.38 -22.97
CA SER A 417 -20.43 13.35 -24.07
C SER A 417 -21.71 14.18 -24.07
N ASN A 418 -22.68 13.88 -23.19
CA ASN A 418 -24.06 14.35 -23.25
C ASN A 418 -24.79 14.00 -24.57
N ILE A 419 -24.41 12.91 -25.26
CA ILE A 419 -24.99 12.51 -26.54
C ILE A 419 -25.37 11.03 -26.53
N CYS A 420 -26.68 10.77 -26.49
CA CYS A 420 -27.29 9.44 -26.62
C CYS A 420 -28.00 9.32 -27.97
N VAL A 421 -27.55 8.38 -28.82
CA VAL A 421 -28.16 8.16 -30.15
C VAL A 421 -28.54 6.70 -30.29
N SER A 422 -29.82 6.44 -30.53
CA SER A 422 -30.39 5.10 -30.66
C SER A 422 -30.06 4.19 -29.46
N GLY A 423 -30.11 4.77 -28.25
CA GLY A 423 -29.83 4.06 -27.01
C GLY A 423 -28.35 3.77 -26.73
N VAL A 424 -27.43 4.40 -27.47
CA VAL A 424 -25.98 4.21 -27.31
C VAL A 424 -25.26 5.55 -27.21
N CYS A 425 -24.34 5.68 -26.26
CA CYS A 425 -23.52 6.87 -26.08
C CYS A 425 -22.58 7.09 -27.26
N LYS A 426 -22.51 8.33 -27.77
CA LYS A 426 -21.62 8.72 -28.87
C LYS A 426 -20.51 9.62 -28.36
N GLY A 427 -19.29 9.35 -28.79
CA GLY A 427 -18.12 10.19 -28.56
C GLY A 427 -17.82 11.10 -29.74
N THR A 428 -16.65 11.73 -29.69
CA THR A 428 -16.09 12.52 -30.78
C THR A 428 -15.78 11.63 -31.98
N ALA A 429 -16.19 12.06 -33.17
CA ALA A 429 -15.92 11.37 -34.43
C ALA A 429 -14.45 11.50 -34.85
N GLN A 430 -14.02 10.68 -35.81
CA GLN A 430 -12.67 10.72 -36.36
C GLN A 430 -12.30 12.13 -36.85
N GLY A 431 -11.09 12.59 -36.52
CA GLY A 431 -10.58 13.92 -36.83
C GLY A 431 -11.09 15.04 -35.91
N GLY A 432 -12.08 14.78 -35.04
CA GLY A 432 -12.55 15.75 -34.06
C GLY A 432 -11.56 15.93 -32.90
N SER A 433 -11.61 17.09 -32.24
CA SER A 433 -10.75 17.41 -31.10
C SER A 433 -11.08 16.60 -29.86
N CYS A 434 -10.06 16.17 -29.13
CA CYS A 434 -10.19 15.42 -27.89
C CYS A 434 -9.12 15.86 -26.88
N THR A 435 -9.32 15.53 -25.60
CA THR A 435 -8.28 15.67 -24.56
C THR A 435 -7.93 14.34 -23.91
N SER A 436 -8.73 13.29 -24.16
CA SER A 436 -8.51 11.94 -23.67
C SER A 436 -9.12 10.93 -24.64
N SER A 437 -8.52 9.74 -24.72
CA SER A 437 -9.05 8.63 -25.50
C SER A 437 -10.46 8.24 -25.09
N SER A 438 -10.88 8.47 -23.84
CA SER A 438 -12.24 8.18 -23.35
C SER A 438 -13.35 8.95 -24.07
N GLN A 439 -13.03 10.10 -24.68
CA GLN A 439 -14.01 10.95 -25.37
C GLN A 439 -14.28 10.48 -26.81
N CYS A 440 -13.39 9.69 -27.40
CA CYS A 440 -13.49 9.28 -28.78
C CYS A 440 -14.52 8.14 -28.95
N ASN A 441 -15.16 8.09 -30.11
CA ASN A 441 -16.03 6.96 -30.48
C ASN A 441 -15.28 5.63 -30.43
N VAL A 442 -16.04 4.54 -30.27
CA VAL A 442 -15.56 3.17 -30.39
C VAL A 442 -14.72 2.98 -31.66
N GLY A 443 -13.58 2.31 -31.53
CA GLY A 443 -12.61 2.11 -32.61
C GLY A 443 -11.64 3.27 -32.83
N LEU A 444 -11.69 4.32 -32.00
CA LEU A 444 -10.80 5.48 -32.06
C LEU A 444 -10.07 5.71 -30.72
N TYR A 445 -8.92 6.39 -30.77
CA TYR A 445 -8.16 6.88 -29.62
C TYR A 445 -7.74 8.34 -29.82
N CYS A 446 -7.35 9.03 -28.75
CA CYS A 446 -6.93 10.43 -28.81
C CYS A 446 -5.41 10.55 -28.92
N ILE A 447 -4.93 11.21 -29.97
CA ILE A 447 -3.50 11.40 -30.22
C ILE A 447 -3.17 12.84 -30.60
N SER A 448 -2.01 13.32 -30.15
CA SER A 448 -1.46 14.61 -30.57
C SER A 448 -0.77 14.48 -31.94
N GLN A 449 -1.28 15.20 -32.92
CA GLN A 449 -0.64 15.38 -34.23
C GLN A 449 -0.51 16.88 -34.50
N ASN A 450 0.71 17.36 -34.78
CA ASN A 450 1.00 18.79 -34.99
C ASN A 450 0.50 19.69 -33.84
N TYR A 451 0.72 19.27 -32.58
CA TYR A 451 0.27 19.98 -31.37
C TYR A 451 -1.25 20.12 -31.22
N MET A 452 -2.04 19.34 -31.98
CA MET A 452 -3.48 19.24 -31.82
C MET A 452 -3.89 17.80 -31.49
N PHE A 453 -4.67 17.62 -30.43
CA PHE A 453 -5.21 16.33 -30.04
C PHE A 453 -6.48 16.01 -30.82
N THR A 454 -6.48 14.91 -31.57
CA THR A 454 -7.62 14.49 -32.39
C THR A 454 -7.90 12.99 -32.27
N CYS A 455 -9.16 12.60 -32.44
CA CYS A 455 -9.55 11.20 -32.43
C CYS A 455 -9.14 10.51 -33.74
N GLN A 456 -8.30 9.47 -33.66
CA GLN A 456 -7.79 8.70 -34.80
C GLN A 456 -8.13 7.22 -34.66
N PRO A 457 -8.17 6.43 -35.76
CA PRO A 457 -8.41 4.99 -35.70
C PRO A 457 -7.38 4.26 -34.84
N LEU A 458 -7.82 3.27 -34.06
CA LEU A 458 -6.92 2.41 -33.28
C LEU A 458 -5.87 1.73 -34.18
N ILE A 459 -4.66 1.59 -33.66
CA ILE A 459 -3.49 1.03 -34.32
C ILE A 459 -3.64 -0.49 -34.45
N GLY A 460 -3.42 -1.01 -35.66
CA GLY A 460 -3.55 -2.42 -35.98
C GLY A 460 -2.42 -3.28 -35.39
N VAL A 461 -2.63 -4.59 -35.31
CA VAL A 461 -1.59 -5.50 -34.83
C VAL A 461 -0.38 -5.51 -35.77
N ASN A 462 0.82 -5.51 -35.20
CA ASN A 462 2.13 -5.40 -35.85
C ASN A 462 2.42 -4.01 -36.44
N GLU A 463 1.61 -3.01 -36.15
CA GLU A 463 1.90 -1.61 -36.50
C GLU A 463 2.63 -0.91 -35.36
N TYR A 464 3.56 -0.03 -35.73
CA TYR A 464 4.35 0.78 -34.81
C TYR A 464 3.65 2.11 -34.51
N GLY A 465 3.96 2.71 -33.36
CA GLY A 465 3.49 4.05 -33.03
C GLY A 465 2.60 4.14 -31.81
N CYS A 466 2.34 3.02 -31.13
CA CYS A 466 1.56 3.05 -29.90
C CYS A 466 2.41 3.60 -28.74
N THR A 467 1.74 4.37 -27.89
CA THR A 467 2.24 4.95 -26.65
C THR A 467 1.41 4.52 -25.45
N SER A 468 0.29 3.85 -25.71
CA SER A 468 -0.54 3.18 -24.70
C SER A 468 -1.26 1.96 -25.28
N ASP A 469 -1.68 1.04 -24.42
CA ASP A 469 -2.54 -0.11 -24.77
C ASP A 469 -3.85 0.36 -25.39
N TYR A 470 -4.30 1.55 -25.01
CA TYR A 470 -5.51 2.17 -25.52
C TYR A 470 -5.36 2.69 -26.95
N ASP A 471 -4.13 2.79 -27.47
CA ASP A 471 -3.88 3.18 -28.86
C ASP A 471 -4.07 1.99 -29.80
N CYS A 472 -3.86 0.77 -29.30
CA CYS A 472 -4.02 -0.46 -30.05
C CYS A 472 -5.49 -0.90 -30.11
N ILE A 473 -5.86 -1.63 -31.16
CA ILE A 473 -7.16 -2.32 -31.22
C ILE A 473 -7.43 -3.14 -29.95
N ASN A 474 -8.69 -3.32 -29.56
CA ASN A 474 -9.04 -3.87 -28.23
C ASN A 474 -8.55 -5.30 -27.95
N THR A 475 -8.11 -6.03 -28.98
CA THR A 475 -7.51 -7.38 -28.86
C THR A 475 -5.98 -7.35 -28.71
N ALA A 476 -5.37 -6.17 -28.69
CA ALA A 476 -3.92 -5.97 -28.64
C ALA A 476 -3.53 -4.91 -27.60
N GLY A 477 -2.36 -5.11 -27.00
CA GLY A 477 -1.70 -4.15 -26.12
C GLY A 477 -0.47 -3.54 -26.80
N CYS A 478 0.06 -2.48 -26.23
CA CYS A 478 1.24 -1.81 -26.74
C CYS A 478 2.50 -2.44 -26.16
N LEU A 479 3.20 -3.24 -26.97
CA LEU A 479 4.44 -3.89 -26.57
C LEU A 479 5.62 -2.94 -26.83
N PHE A 480 6.18 -2.38 -25.77
CA PHE A 480 7.33 -1.48 -25.87
C PHE A 480 8.64 -2.23 -26.07
N ASN A 481 9.51 -1.66 -26.90
CA ASN A 481 10.93 -1.97 -26.87
C ASN A 481 11.61 -1.13 -25.76
N VAL A 482 12.79 -1.56 -25.34
CA VAL A 482 13.43 -1.02 -24.13
C VAL A 482 14.05 0.38 -24.32
N THR A 483 13.97 0.94 -25.52
CA THR A 483 14.68 2.16 -25.92
C THR A 483 13.82 3.41 -25.87
N GLY A 484 12.58 3.32 -25.35
CA GLY A 484 11.64 4.45 -25.33
C GLY A 484 11.14 4.85 -26.71
N GLU A 485 11.28 3.96 -27.71
CA GLU A 485 10.65 4.14 -29.00
C GLU A 485 9.16 3.77 -28.91
N PRO A 486 8.32 4.30 -29.83
CA PRO A 486 6.92 3.90 -29.88
C PRO A 486 6.79 2.36 -29.97
N GLY A 487 5.88 1.81 -29.18
CA GLY A 487 5.66 0.38 -29.12
C GLY A 487 5.03 -0.17 -30.40
N ILE A 488 4.98 -1.50 -30.45
CA ILE A 488 4.28 -2.26 -31.49
C ILE A 488 3.02 -2.90 -30.91
N CYS A 489 1.89 -2.71 -31.58
CA CYS A 489 0.64 -3.32 -31.13
C CYS A 489 0.70 -4.84 -31.30
N THR A 490 0.61 -5.58 -30.20
CA THR A 490 0.77 -7.04 -30.15
C THR A 490 -0.47 -7.66 -29.52
N TYR A 491 -0.98 -8.75 -30.09
CA TYR A 491 -2.11 -9.47 -29.52
C TYR A 491 -1.86 -9.85 -28.06
N TYR A 492 -2.86 -9.67 -27.21
CA TYR A 492 -2.82 -10.22 -25.86
C TYR A 492 -2.73 -11.75 -25.90
N TYR A 493 -2.03 -12.32 -24.92
CA TYR A 493 -1.80 -13.73 -24.69
C TYR A 493 -1.33 -14.50 -25.93
N SER A 494 -0.44 -13.89 -26.72
CA SER A 494 -0.01 -14.43 -28.01
C SER A 494 1.46 -14.87 -28.07
N LEU A 495 2.31 -14.40 -27.15
CA LEU A 495 3.74 -14.72 -27.13
C LEU A 495 3.99 -16.10 -26.53
N ALA A 496 4.78 -16.91 -27.22
CA ALA A 496 5.08 -18.27 -26.82
C ALA A 496 5.94 -18.33 -25.55
N ILE A 497 5.91 -19.47 -24.86
CA ILE A 497 6.86 -19.74 -23.77
C ILE A 497 8.30 -19.62 -24.30
N GLY A 498 9.16 -18.99 -23.51
CA GLY A 498 10.55 -18.69 -23.87
C GLY A 498 10.74 -17.36 -24.61
N THR A 499 9.66 -16.68 -25.04
CA THR A 499 9.78 -15.35 -25.65
C THR A 499 10.30 -14.34 -24.62
N PRO A 500 11.39 -13.59 -24.93
CA PRO A 500 11.88 -12.52 -24.07
C PRO A 500 10.85 -11.40 -23.97
N ILE A 501 10.62 -10.91 -22.74
CA ILE A 501 9.70 -9.80 -22.49
C ILE A 501 10.14 -8.99 -21.26
N ILE A 502 9.63 -7.77 -21.16
CA ILE A 502 9.70 -6.99 -19.93
C ILE A 502 8.83 -7.70 -18.88
N CYS A 503 9.47 -8.08 -17.78
CA CYS A 503 8.83 -8.74 -16.65
C CYS A 503 9.17 -7.88 -15.43
N ASN A 504 8.32 -6.88 -15.13
CA ASN A 504 8.56 -5.81 -14.16
C ASN A 504 9.09 -6.36 -12.83
N SER A 505 10.43 -6.38 -12.68
CA SER A 505 11.25 -6.69 -11.50
C SER A 505 10.91 -7.97 -10.69
N ALA A 506 9.87 -8.70 -11.06
CA ALA A 506 9.28 -9.83 -10.36
C ALA A 506 8.57 -10.74 -11.36
N SER A 507 8.79 -12.05 -11.24
CA SER A 507 7.96 -13.05 -11.92
C SER A 507 6.49 -12.85 -11.56
N GLY A 508 5.60 -12.89 -12.55
CA GLY A 508 4.20 -12.52 -12.33
C GLY A 508 3.37 -12.48 -13.61
N LEU A 509 2.28 -11.70 -13.56
CA LEU A 509 1.33 -11.57 -14.65
C LEU A 509 1.91 -10.72 -15.79
N ASN A 510 1.79 -11.22 -17.01
CA ASN A 510 2.13 -10.50 -18.23
C ASN A 510 1.08 -10.82 -19.32
N GLU A 511 0.34 -9.80 -19.75
CA GLU A 511 -0.80 -9.97 -20.66
C GLU A 511 -0.41 -10.34 -22.09
N PHE A 512 0.88 -10.30 -22.47
CA PHE A 512 1.34 -10.73 -23.80
C PHE A 512 1.71 -12.21 -23.84
N CYS A 513 2.16 -12.79 -22.72
CA CYS A 513 2.53 -14.19 -22.65
C CYS A 513 1.30 -15.11 -22.80
N GLN A 514 1.41 -16.18 -23.59
CA GLN A 514 0.29 -17.09 -23.83
C GLN A 514 -0.28 -17.75 -22.57
N THR A 515 0.47 -17.82 -21.49
CA THR A 515 0.07 -18.33 -20.16
C THR A 515 -0.35 -17.22 -19.20
N GLY A 516 -0.28 -15.97 -19.64
CA GLY A 516 -0.40 -14.79 -18.79
C GLY A 516 0.77 -14.61 -17.82
N THR A 517 1.85 -15.39 -17.94
CA THR A 517 2.93 -15.44 -16.94
C THR A 517 4.31 -15.17 -17.55
N CYS A 518 5.09 -14.30 -16.92
CA CYS A 518 6.51 -14.13 -17.17
C CYS A 518 7.35 -14.52 -15.94
N TYR A 519 8.59 -14.94 -16.16
CA TYR A 519 9.55 -15.20 -15.09
C TYR A 519 10.85 -14.44 -15.31
N SER A 520 11.31 -13.78 -14.26
CA SER A 520 12.62 -13.13 -14.17
C SER A 520 13.34 -13.63 -12.92
N THR A 521 14.68 -13.69 -12.96
CA THR A 521 15.50 -14.05 -11.80
C THR A 521 15.57 -12.93 -10.75
N GLY A 522 14.85 -11.82 -10.94
CA GLY A 522 14.78 -10.69 -10.01
C GLY A 522 15.97 -9.72 -10.10
N TYR A 523 16.99 -10.06 -10.87
CA TYR A 523 18.16 -9.21 -11.13
C TYR A 523 18.14 -8.55 -12.51
N SER A 524 17.12 -8.84 -13.32
CA SER A 524 16.90 -8.22 -14.62
C SER A 524 15.46 -7.80 -14.79
N GLN A 525 15.26 -6.64 -15.39
CA GLN A 525 13.95 -6.18 -15.87
C GLN A 525 13.37 -7.04 -17.01
N TYR A 526 14.20 -7.92 -17.57
CA TYR A 526 13.82 -8.89 -18.58
C TYR A 526 13.54 -10.23 -17.95
N GLY A 527 12.47 -10.84 -18.42
CA GLY A 527 12.15 -12.22 -18.18
C GLY A 527 11.82 -12.91 -19.49
N ASN A 528 11.35 -14.14 -19.37
CA ASN A 528 10.77 -14.88 -20.47
C ASN A 528 9.34 -15.26 -20.11
N CYS A 529 8.47 -15.32 -21.11
CA CYS A 529 7.19 -15.98 -20.96
C CYS A 529 7.41 -17.44 -20.48
N THR A 530 6.63 -17.90 -19.50
CA THR A 530 6.80 -19.22 -18.90
C THR A 530 5.47 -19.85 -18.51
N GLU A 531 5.48 -21.10 -18.05
CA GLU A 531 4.28 -21.79 -17.57
C GLU A 531 3.72 -21.12 -16.31
N ALA A 532 2.39 -21.09 -16.21
CA ALA A 532 1.70 -20.50 -15.07
C ALA A 532 1.99 -21.32 -13.79
N PRO A 533 2.34 -20.66 -12.67
CA PRO A 533 2.60 -21.35 -11.41
C PRO A 533 1.31 -21.84 -10.76
N VAL A 534 1.46 -22.86 -9.90
CA VAL A 534 0.42 -23.39 -9.01
C VAL A 534 0.88 -23.17 -7.58
N SER A 535 -0.06 -22.84 -6.69
CA SER A 535 0.19 -22.67 -5.26
C SER A 535 0.73 -23.96 -4.65
N LYS A 536 1.76 -23.84 -3.80
CA LYS A 536 2.30 -25.01 -3.05
C LYS A 536 1.36 -25.46 -1.95
N ASN A 537 0.67 -24.50 -1.33
CA ASN A 537 -0.28 -24.74 -0.25
C ASN A 537 -1.72 -24.65 -0.80
N PRO A 538 -2.69 -25.34 -0.17
CA PRO A 538 -4.10 -25.19 -0.53
C PRO A 538 -4.55 -23.73 -0.44
N LEU A 539 -5.37 -23.30 -1.40
CA LEU A 539 -6.04 -22.00 -1.35
C LEU A 539 -7.02 -21.94 -0.18
N GLY A 540 -7.25 -20.74 0.35
CA GLY A 540 -8.17 -20.51 1.48
C GLY A 540 -7.58 -20.78 2.86
N VAL A 541 -6.29 -21.14 2.94
CA VAL A 541 -5.56 -21.21 4.20
C VAL A 541 -5.10 -19.80 4.60
N PRO A 542 -5.31 -19.37 5.86
CA PRO A 542 -4.82 -18.07 6.32
C PRO A 542 -3.30 -17.93 6.18
N CYS A 543 -2.85 -16.73 5.84
CA CYS A 543 -1.45 -16.34 5.81
C CYS A 543 -1.24 -15.13 6.71
N THR A 544 -0.03 -14.95 7.23
CA THR A 544 0.44 -13.76 7.94
C THR A 544 1.40 -12.94 7.07
N THR A 545 2.16 -13.59 6.17
CA THR A 545 3.06 -12.91 5.24
C THR A 545 3.05 -13.50 3.84
N ASN A 546 3.49 -12.68 2.87
CA ASN A 546 3.68 -13.13 1.48
C ASN A 546 4.68 -14.30 1.37
N SER A 547 5.53 -14.55 2.37
CA SER A 547 6.48 -15.67 2.36
C SER A 547 5.79 -17.04 2.41
N GLN A 548 4.55 -17.09 2.90
CA GLN A 548 3.72 -18.29 2.91
C GLN A 548 2.94 -18.49 1.59
N CYS A 549 2.83 -17.44 0.79
CA CYS A 549 2.13 -17.41 -0.48
C CYS A 549 3.08 -17.73 -1.63
N THR A 550 3.54 -18.99 -1.69
CA THR A 550 4.51 -19.44 -2.70
C THR A 550 3.93 -20.47 -3.66
N GLY A 551 4.44 -20.45 -4.89
CA GLY A 551 4.04 -21.34 -5.97
C GLY A 551 5.24 -21.77 -6.81
N THR A 552 5.01 -22.78 -7.64
CA THR A 552 5.99 -23.24 -8.64
C THR A 552 5.26 -23.59 -9.93
N ASN A 553 5.94 -23.41 -11.05
CA ASN A 553 5.48 -23.95 -12.33
C ASN A 553 6.13 -25.32 -12.63
N SER A 554 5.80 -25.90 -13.79
CA SER A 554 6.32 -27.19 -14.25
C SER A 554 7.85 -27.25 -14.43
N TYR A 555 8.51 -26.09 -14.51
CA TYR A 555 9.97 -25.97 -14.59
C TYR A 555 10.64 -25.82 -13.20
N ASN A 556 9.88 -25.97 -12.11
CA ASN A 556 10.32 -25.70 -10.73
C ASN A 556 10.79 -24.25 -10.50
N LEU A 557 10.34 -23.30 -11.32
CA LEU A 557 10.65 -21.89 -11.12
C LEU A 557 9.82 -21.35 -9.95
N PRO A 558 10.43 -20.64 -8.99
CA PRO A 558 9.73 -20.14 -7.80
C PRO A 558 8.92 -18.88 -8.12
N PHE A 559 7.69 -18.84 -7.60
CA PHE A 559 6.81 -17.68 -7.64
C PHE A 559 6.30 -17.35 -6.24
N GLN A 560 5.90 -16.10 -6.07
CA GLN A 560 5.35 -15.58 -4.83
C GLN A 560 4.15 -14.71 -5.16
N SER A 561 3.03 -14.92 -4.48
CA SER A 561 1.85 -14.08 -4.53
C SER A 561 1.74 -13.25 -3.25
N THR A 562 0.69 -12.43 -3.15
CA THR A 562 0.46 -11.55 -1.99
C THR A 562 -0.47 -12.21 -0.98
N CYS A 563 -0.15 -12.02 0.30
CA CYS A 563 -1.01 -12.27 1.45
C CYS A 563 -1.86 -11.03 1.69
N THR A 564 -3.16 -11.13 1.46
CA THR A 564 -4.06 -9.98 1.41
C THR A 564 -5.13 -10.11 2.48
N CYS A 565 -5.40 -9.04 3.24
CA CYS A 565 -6.48 -9.00 4.24
C CYS A 565 -7.84 -9.27 3.58
N GLY A 566 -8.59 -10.23 4.11
CA GLY A 566 -9.95 -10.52 3.65
C GLY A 566 -11.02 -9.71 4.37
N TYR A 567 -12.22 -9.68 3.81
CA TYR A 567 -13.41 -9.13 4.47
C TYR A 567 -14.11 -10.20 5.31
N ASN A 568 -13.48 -10.60 6.40
CA ASN A 568 -13.97 -11.67 7.27
C ASN A 568 -14.00 -11.24 8.74
N PRO A 569 -14.83 -11.88 9.58
CA PRO A 569 -15.04 -11.47 10.97
C PRO A 569 -13.83 -11.68 11.88
N ASN A 570 -12.82 -12.45 11.42
CA ASN A 570 -11.61 -12.74 12.19
C ASN A 570 -10.43 -11.85 11.81
N GLY A 571 -10.56 -11.02 10.76
CA GLY A 571 -9.43 -10.24 10.24
C GLY A 571 -8.31 -11.13 9.68
N ASN A 572 -8.63 -12.30 9.12
CA ASN A 572 -7.63 -13.17 8.50
C ASN A 572 -7.22 -12.62 7.12
N SER A 573 -5.96 -12.83 6.74
CA SER A 573 -5.47 -12.65 5.38
C SER A 573 -5.31 -13.99 4.66
N TYR A 574 -5.41 -13.98 3.33
CA TYR A 574 -5.30 -15.17 2.48
C TYR A 574 -4.42 -14.90 1.26
N CYS A 575 -3.80 -15.94 0.74
CA CYS A 575 -2.95 -15.83 -0.45
C CYS A 575 -3.79 -15.60 -1.72
N GLN A 576 -3.33 -14.68 -2.57
CA GLN A 576 -3.86 -14.54 -3.92
C GLN A 576 -3.56 -15.81 -4.75
N PRO A 577 -4.53 -16.36 -5.50
CA PRO A 577 -4.30 -17.48 -6.39
C PRO A 577 -3.34 -17.12 -7.53
N PHE A 578 -2.59 -18.10 -8.00
CA PHE A 578 -1.82 -18.02 -9.23
C PHE A 578 -2.67 -18.38 -10.45
N LEU A 579 -2.19 -18.02 -11.65
CA LEU A 579 -2.88 -18.33 -12.92
C LEU A 579 -3.00 -19.82 -13.22
N GLY A 580 -2.16 -20.67 -12.61
CA GLY A 580 -2.27 -22.13 -12.70
C GLY A 580 -3.17 -22.76 -11.63
N ASP A 581 -3.66 -22.00 -10.64
CA ASP A 581 -4.64 -22.48 -9.68
C ASP A 581 -6.05 -22.53 -10.31
N PRO A 582 -7.01 -23.30 -9.76
CA PRO A 582 -8.34 -23.41 -10.36
C PRO A 582 -9.06 -22.07 -10.65
N PRO A 583 -9.05 -21.06 -9.75
CA PRO A 583 -9.60 -19.73 -10.08
C PRO A 583 -8.85 -19.06 -11.23
N GLY A 584 -7.53 -19.19 -11.27
CA GLY A 584 -6.67 -18.63 -12.32
C GLY A 584 -6.88 -19.27 -13.69
N ILE A 585 -7.06 -20.60 -13.74
CA ILE A 585 -7.36 -21.33 -14.98
C ILE A 585 -8.72 -20.90 -15.55
N ALA A 586 -9.74 -20.75 -14.69
CA ALA A 586 -11.06 -20.29 -15.10
C ALA A 586 -10.99 -18.87 -15.68
N PHE A 587 -10.32 -17.96 -14.96
CA PHE A 587 -10.06 -16.60 -15.43
C PHE A 587 -9.29 -16.58 -16.77
N MET A 588 -8.22 -17.38 -16.91
CA MET A 588 -7.42 -17.42 -18.15
C MET A 588 -8.20 -17.95 -19.35
N THR A 589 -9.08 -18.93 -19.13
CA THR A 589 -9.99 -19.45 -20.16
C THR A 589 -10.94 -18.36 -20.64
N PHE A 590 -11.53 -17.61 -19.71
CA PHE A 590 -12.40 -16.49 -20.01
C PHE A 590 -11.65 -15.38 -20.76
N ILE A 591 -10.56 -14.86 -20.20
CA ILE A 591 -9.93 -13.64 -20.71
C ILE A 591 -9.31 -13.84 -22.10
N LYS A 592 -8.82 -15.05 -22.42
CA LYS A 592 -8.35 -15.40 -23.77
C LYS A 592 -9.48 -15.44 -24.80
N THR A 593 -10.67 -15.85 -24.37
CA THR A 593 -11.87 -15.85 -25.24
C THR A 593 -12.34 -14.42 -25.46
N PHE A 594 -12.36 -13.63 -24.40
CA PHE A 594 -12.79 -12.24 -24.41
C PHE A 594 -11.86 -11.33 -25.23
N LEU A 595 -10.54 -11.40 -25.00
CA LEU A 595 -9.51 -10.64 -25.74
C LEU A 595 -9.07 -11.33 -27.06
N GLY A 596 -9.77 -12.39 -27.48
CA GLY A 596 -9.39 -13.19 -28.65
C GLY A 596 -9.39 -12.40 -29.96
N LYS A 597 -8.60 -12.87 -30.95
CA LYS A 597 -8.27 -12.18 -32.22
C LYS A 597 -9.45 -11.74 -33.10
N SER A 598 -10.67 -12.18 -32.81
CA SER A 598 -11.88 -11.83 -33.55
C SER A 598 -13.10 -11.91 -32.63
N GLY A 599 -13.39 -10.82 -31.90
CA GLY A 599 -14.49 -10.80 -30.94
C GLY A 599 -15.23 -9.46 -30.89
N PRO A 600 -16.44 -9.43 -30.30
CA PRO A 600 -17.23 -8.21 -30.10
C PRO A 600 -16.59 -7.19 -29.16
N ILE A 601 -15.42 -7.47 -28.59
CA ILE A 601 -14.67 -6.52 -27.79
C ILE A 601 -14.35 -5.21 -28.53
N ASN A 602 -14.25 -5.26 -29.87
CA ASN A 602 -14.09 -4.06 -30.69
C ASN A 602 -15.33 -3.14 -30.70
N LEU A 603 -16.45 -3.55 -30.09
CA LEU A 603 -17.62 -2.71 -29.82
C LEU A 603 -17.46 -1.85 -28.56
N CYS A 604 -16.44 -2.13 -27.74
CA CYS A 604 -16.17 -1.38 -26.53
C CYS A 604 -15.28 -0.17 -26.77
N GLN A 605 -15.45 0.83 -25.93
CA GLN A 605 -14.52 1.93 -25.80
C GLN A 605 -13.14 1.39 -25.37
N THR A 606 -12.05 1.84 -26.01
CA THR A 606 -10.69 1.32 -25.79
C THR A 606 -10.21 1.40 -24.33
N THR A 607 -10.54 2.49 -23.63
CA THR A 607 -10.25 2.73 -22.20
C THR A 607 -11.17 1.95 -21.26
N ARG A 608 -12.24 1.32 -21.78
CA ARG A 608 -13.24 0.56 -21.04
C ARG A 608 -13.19 -0.94 -21.34
N ARG A 609 -12.16 -1.43 -22.03
CA ARG A 609 -12.09 -2.85 -22.49
C ARG A 609 -12.17 -3.89 -21.36
N TYR A 610 -11.78 -3.53 -20.14
CA TYR A 610 -11.89 -4.38 -18.94
C TYR A 610 -13.06 -4.01 -18.01
N SER A 611 -13.96 -3.13 -18.44
CA SER A 611 -15.12 -2.70 -17.65
C SER A 611 -16.23 -3.75 -17.62
N LYS A 612 -17.03 -3.72 -16.53
CA LYS A 612 -18.27 -4.49 -16.39
C LYS A 612 -19.20 -4.28 -17.60
N ASP A 613 -19.33 -3.04 -18.06
CA ASP A 613 -20.17 -2.68 -19.21
C ASP A 613 -19.68 -3.30 -20.51
N CYS A 614 -18.36 -3.29 -20.75
CA CYS A 614 -17.79 -3.94 -21.93
C CYS A 614 -17.99 -5.46 -21.92
N TYR A 615 -17.83 -6.10 -20.76
CA TYR A 615 -18.16 -7.52 -20.60
C TYR A 615 -19.64 -7.81 -20.92
N GLN A 616 -20.55 -6.92 -20.52
CA GLN A 616 -21.98 -7.04 -20.82
C GLN A 616 -22.28 -6.84 -22.31
N ILE A 617 -21.64 -5.85 -22.96
CA ILE A 617 -21.73 -5.65 -24.43
C ILE A 617 -21.28 -6.92 -25.16
N TYR A 618 -20.13 -7.47 -24.78
CA TYR A 618 -19.61 -8.69 -25.38
C TYR A 618 -20.60 -9.84 -25.22
N ALA A 619 -21.04 -10.10 -23.98
CA ALA A 619 -21.90 -11.22 -23.66
C ALA A 619 -23.25 -11.17 -24.39
N ASN A 620 -23.85 -9.98 -24.49
CA ASN A 620 -25.08 -9.76 -25.26
C ASN A 620 -24.87 -10.07 -26.75
N HIS A 621 -23.72 -9.71 -27.30
CA HIS A 621 -23.43 -9.93 -28.72
C HIS A 621 -23.09 -11.40 -29.04
N THR A 622 -22.43 -12.12 -28.11
CA THR A 622 -22.10 -13.54 -28.27
C THR A 622 -23.18 -14.48 -27.74
N ASN A 623 -24.26 -13.96 -27.16
CA ASN A 623 -25.29 -14.74 -26.45
C ASN A 623 -24.68 -15.68 -25.39
N THR A 624 -23.70 -15.18 -24.64
CA THR A 624 -23.04 -15.90 -23.55
C THR A 624 -23.50 -15.38 -22.19
N MET A 625 -23.33 -16.19 -21.14
CA MET A 625 -23.73 -15.80 -19.79
C MET A 625 -22.66 -14.90 -19.16
N PHE A 626 -22.84 -13.58 -19.28
CA PHE A 626 -22.03 -12.54 -18.61
C PHE A 626 -21.69 -12.90 -17.15
N ASN A 627 -22.70 -13.34 -16.41
CA ASN A 627 -22.62 -13.72 -15.01
C ASN A 627 -21.54 -14.77 -14.70
N VAL A 628 -21.37 -15.79 -15.55
CA VAL A 628 -20.38 -16.87 -15.29
C VAL A 628 -18.96 -16.32 -15.41
N TRP A 629 -18.70 -15.57 -16.48
CA TRP A 629 -17.38 -15.03 -16.76
C TRP A 629 -16.96 -13.93 -15.80
N TYR A 630 -17.91 -13.05 -15.44
CA TYR A 630 -17.64 -12.01 -14.46
C TYR A 630 -17.38 -12.59 -13.08
N LEU A 631 -18.04 -13.71 -12.72
CA LEU A 631 -17.72 -14.45 -11.51
C LEU A 631 -16.33 -15.10 -11.55
N ASP A 632 -15.89 -15.68 -12.68
CA ASP A 632 -14.53 -16.22 -12.80
C ASP A 632 -13.47 -15.13 -12.65
N PHE A 633 -13.73 -13.95 -13.22
CA PHE A 633 -12.90 -12.76 -13.01
C PHE A 633 -12.80 -12.40 -11.52
N LEU A 634 -13.94 -12.14 -10.86
CA LEU A 634 -13.98 -11.76 -9.44
C LEU A 634 -13.40 -12.85 -8.53
N ASN A 635 -13.64 -14.13 -8.83
CA ASN A 635 -13.10 -15.24 -8.04
C ASN A 635 -11.58 -15.33 -8.13
N PHE A 636 -10.96 -14.91 -9.24
CA PHE A 636 -9.51 -14.85 -9.35
C PHE A 636 -8.94 -13.55 -8.76
N THR A 637 -9.53 -12.40 -9.06
CA THR A 637 -8.98 -11.08 -8.71
C THR A 637 -9.28 -10.67 -7.28
N SER A 638 -10.44 -11.08 -6.75
CA SER A 638 -10.92 -10.73 -5.41
C SER A 638 -10.88 -11.90 -4.42
N PHE A 639 -10.24 -13.03 -4.76
CA PHE A 639 -10.25 -14.28 -3.98
C PHE A 639 -10.09 -14.09 -2.46
N PRO A 640 -9.07 -13.38 -1.94
CA PRO A 640 -8.87 -13.24 -0.50
C PRO A 640 -10.03 -12.51 0.20
N TYR A 641 -10.71 -11.62 -0.52
CA TYR A 641 -11.83 -10.83 -0.01
C TYR A 641 -13.12 -11.62 0.10
N LEU A 642 -13.24 -12.77 -0.60
CA LEU A 642 -14.46 -13.56 -0.69
C LEU A 642 -14.53 -14.70 0.33
N ILE A 643 -13.42 -15.00 1.01
CA ILE A 643 -13.32 -16.10 1.97
C ILE A 643 -13.95 -15.69 3.30
N ASP A 644 -14.74 -16.59 3.89
CA ASP A 644 -15.34 -16.46 5.22
C ASP A 644 -16.13 -15.15 5.43
N ASN A 645 -16.81 -14.65 4.38
CA ASN A 645 -17.66 -13.46 4.48
C ASN A 645 -18.93 -13.74 5.31
N ASP A 646 -19.16 -12.90 6.30
CA ASP A 646 -20.46 -12.76 6.97
C ASP A 646 -21.54 -12.24 6.01
N GLN A 647 -22.82 -12.43 6.35
CA GLN A 647 -23.93 -12.09 5.46
C GLN A 647 -23.96 -10.60 5.08
N CYS A 648 -23.79 -9.68 6.04
CA CYS A 648 -23.69 -8.24 5.79
C CYS A 648 -22.50 -7.87 4.88
N VAL A 649 -21.37 -8.58 4.96
CA VAL A 649 -20.22 -8.37 4.05
C VAL A 649 -20.62 -8.76 2.63
N LYS A 650 -21.34 -9.88 2.47
CA LYS A 650 -21.87 -10.32 1.17
C LYS A 650 -22.86 -9.32 0.59
N ASP A 651 -23.69 -8.72 1.44
CA ASP A 651 -24.77 -7.82 1.02
C ASP A 651 -24.29 -6.38 0.78
N MET A 652 -23.23 -5.93 1.45
CA MET A 652 -22.74 -4.55 1.37
C MET A 652 -21.44 -4.39 0.58
N ILE A 653 -20.47 -5.29 0.76
CA ILE A 653 -19.11 -5.13 0.21
C ILE A 653 -18.94 -5.96 -1.06
N ASN A 654 -19.17 -7.27 -0.97
CA ASN A 654 -18.93 -8.21 -2.08
C ASN A 654 -20.22 -8.57 -2.84
N VAL A 655 -21.16 -7.63 -2.90
CA VAL A 655 -22.49 -7.84 -3.49
C VAL A 655 -22.42 -8.25 -4.96
N ASP A 656 -21.48 -7.68 -5.72
CA ASP A 656 -21.26 -8.02 -7.13
C ASP A 656 -20.87 -9.49 -7.34
N PHE A 657 -20.26 -10.15 -6.34
CA PHE A 657 -19.95 -11.58 -6.40
C PHE A 657 -21.11 -12.44 -5.87
N TRP A 658 -21.66 -12.06 -4.71
CA TRP A 658 -22.61 -12.93 -4.00
C TRP A 658 -24.04 -12.87 -4.55
N SER A 659 -24.45 -11.74 -5.13
CA SER A 659 -25.79 -11.54 -5.71
C SER A 659 -25.99 -12.23 -7.06
N ILE A 660 -24.91 -12.54 -7.79
CA ILE A 660 -25.01 -13.18 -9.10
C ILE A 660 -25.39 -14.67 -8.92
N PRO A 661 -26.50 -15.13 -9.52
CA PRO A 661 -26.86 -16.54 -9.53
C PRO A 661 -25.86 -17.34 -10.38
N ASN A 662 -25.20 -18.35 -9.80
CA ASN A 662 -24.29 -19.25 -10.51
C ASN A 662 -24.75 -20.71 -10.42
N PRO A 663 -25.07 -21.37 -11.54
CA PRO A 663 -25.43 -22.79 -11.55
C PRO A 663 -24.24 -23.77 -11.74
N ILE A 664 -23.00 -23.31 -11.96
CA ILE A 664 -21.91 -24.16 -12.50
C ILE A 664 -20.65 -24.25 -11.60
N HIS A 665 -20.33 -23.23 -10.79
CA HIS A 665 -19.17 -23.27 -9.89
C HIS A 665 -19.58 -23.16 -8.42
N PRO A 666 -19.12 -24.06 -7.53
CA PRO A 666 -19.29 -23.88 -6.10
C PRO A 666 -18.52 -22.63 -5.67
N LYS A 667 -19.23 -21.67 -5.07
CA LYS A 667 -18.63 -20.49 -4.43
C LYS A 667 -17.60 -20.95 -3.38
N PRO A 668 -16.55 -20.16 -3.06
CA PRO A 668 -15.55 -20.54 -2.07
C PRO A 668 -16.22 -21.07 -0.81
N VAL A 669 -15.97 -22.34 -0.49
CA VAL A 669 -16.56 -22.99 0.68
C VAL A 669 -15.59 -22.79 1.85
N PRO A 670 -16.04 -22.29 3.01
CA PRO A 670 -15.23 -22.24 4.22
C PRO A 670 -14.64 -23.63 4.50
N LEU A 671 -13.32 -23.71 4.73
CA LEU A 671 -12.76 -24.92 5.31
C LEU A 671 -13.36 -25.08 6.72
N PRO A 672 -13.86 -26.26 7.11
CA PRO A 672 -14.37 -26.46 8.45
C PRO A 672 -13.25 -26.16 9.46
N PRO A 673 -13.57 -25.55 10.62
CA PRO A 673 -12.58 -25.26 11.65
C PRO A 673 -11.87 -26.56 12.02
N PHE A 674 -10.53 -26.54 12.00
CA PHE A 674 -9.71 -27.63 12.49
C PHE A 674 -10.08 -27.88 13.96
N ILE A 675 -10.88 -28.91 14.22
CA ILE A 675 -11.08 -29.43 15.56
C ILE A 675 -9.73 -30.04 15.95
N ASN A 676 -9.03 -29.35 16.84
CA ASN A 676 -7.84 -29.86 17.49
C ASN A 676 -8.28 -30.97 18.45
N GLU A 677 -8.56 -32.17 17.93
CA GLU A 677 -8.70 -33.35 18.76
C GLU A 677 -7.31 -33.68 19.33
N ASN A 678 -7.07 -33.20 20.55
CA ASN A 678 -6.04 -33.73 21.42
C ASN A 678 -6.24 -35.24 21.57
N ILE A 679 -5.53 -36.02 20.76
CA ILE A 679 -5.34 -37.44 21.00
C ILE A 679 -4.39 -37.54 22.20
N THR A 680 -4.97 -37.53 23.40
CA THR A 680 -4.33 -38.06 24.61
C THR A 680 -4.07 -39.54 24.40
N VAL A 681 -2.84 -39.88 24.02
CA VAL A 681 -2.32 -41.25 24.03
C VAL A 681 -2.08 -41.66 25.48
N HIS A 682 -3.07 -42.30 26.09
CA HIS A 682 -2.85 -43.06 27.33
C HIS A 682 -2.08 -44.34 27.01
N HIS A 683 -0.86 -44.44 27.54
CA HIS A 683 -0.12 -45.69 27.66
C HIS A 683 -0.81 -46.62 28.66
N SER A 684 -1.31 -47.75 28.19
CA SER A 684 -1.43 -48.98 28.99
C SER A 684 -1.40 -50.19 28.05
N GLY A 685 -0.40 -51.04 28.24
CA GLY A 685 -0.12 -52.17 27.38
C GLY A 685 -0.93 -53.43 27.63
N SER A 686 -0.62 -54.40 26.77
CA SER A 686 -0.76 -55.86 26.86
C SER A 686 -2.01 -56.54 26.29
N MET A 687 -1.67 -57.58 25.49
CA MET A 687 -2.42 -58.79 25.09
C MET A 687 -3.48 -58.62 23.99
N MET A 688 -3.66 -59.50 23.01
CA MET A 688 -2.93 -60.61 22.39
C MET A 688 -3.84 -61.07 21.22
N LEU A 689 -3.24 -61.65 20.17
CA LEU A 689 -3.84 -62.54 19.14
C LEU A 689 -4.68 -61.98 17.96
N ALA A 690 -4.05 -62.09 16.78
CA ALA A 690 -4.41 -62.98 15.66
C ALA A 690 -5.49 -62.59 14.63
N GLY A 691 -5.13 -62.74 13.34
CA GLY A 691 -6.05 -62.85 12.19
C GLY A 691 -5.61 -62.04 10.96
N LEU A 692 -4.43 -62.32 10.39
CA LEU A 692 -4.27 -63.02 9.10
C LEU A 692 -5.10 -62.51 7.91
N ALA A 693 -4.33 -61.97 6.95
CA ALA A 693 -4.66 -61.50 5.62
C ALA A 693 -5.50 -62.46 4.75
N THR A 694 -6.27 -61.89 3.83
CA THR A 694 -6.25 -62.37 2.43
C THR A 694 -6.65 -61.27 1.45
N LEU A 695 -5.75 -61.09 0.48
CA LEU A 695 -5.82 -60.24 -0.70
C LEU A 695 -6.47 -61.06 -1.84
N ALA A 696 -7.37 -60.48 -2.62
CA ALA A 696 -7.69 -60.98 -3.95
C ALA A 696 -8.26 -59.85 -4.84
N LEU A 697 -7.38 -59.26 -5.64
CA LEU A 697 -7.74 -58.71 -6.95
C LEU A 697 -7.98 -59.90 -7.90
N ALA A 698 -8.99 -59.82 -8.77
CA ALA A 698 -8.78 -59.65 -10.21
C ALA A 698 -10.05 -59.90 -11.07
N ILE A 699 -10.03 -59.26 -12.25
CA ILE A 699 -10.57 -59.69 -13.57
C ILE A 699 -11.75 -58.87 -14.15
N PHE A 700 -11.36 -57.97 -15.05
CA PHE A 700 -11.84 -57.68 -16.42
C PHE A 700 -13.34 -57.53 -16.75
N SER A 701 -13.70 -56.33 -17.23
CA SER A 701 -14.31 -56.06 -18.55
C SER A 701 -13.91 -54.67 -19.00
#